data_AF-A0A7G8BVS0-F1
#
_entry.id   AF-A0A7G8BVS0-F1
#
_cell.length_a   1.000
_cell.length_b   1.000
_cell.length_c   1.000
_cell.angle_alpha   90.00
_cell.angle_beta   90.00
_cell.angle_gamma   90.00
#
_symmetry.space_group_name_H-M   'P 1'
#
loop_
_entity.id
_entity.type
_entity.pdbx_description
1 polymer ?
#
loop_
_entity_poly.entity_id
_entity_poly.type
_entity_poly.pdbx_seq_one_letter_code
_entity_poly.pdbx_strand_id
1 'polypeptide(L)'
;MNDTARIFLFGPFSFDLAQQELRRRTRRVHLSVSLLKLLTLFLTRHGELITREEIALTLWEDSNTIDVVTGINTAVRRLRAQLDDDPATPTYIETVIGLGYRFIAPVEEIEDSRNTDHERPPVQEVVTLEEADLNTAALVESPSESGEDTSWKAQPPLQTERHRFMSPRILFGVATLLLLALGAAAMRHRSARLAASPGGTSHLSPSLTQITFNDEENRITSEAISPDGQLVAYSDRYGISVHNLGDGTDHLLTSPSSFQANRLAWHPGRNWLLVSGSNLLSHRSEVWVVYLHGEVPHLLVDDAGLAVASPDGNHIAYTRAGNSEIWLADEDGENAHLLIPKRNRDRFTCLLWSPEGDRLIDDRVSAASDPSTNSAGADPSPRSTYESVDVRTGKLLSKQENIQFDSGFLLKDGRFFHPEKTGDFDGAKIMMIPTDRSTGQFLSHPQAVSTSQVPDVWGPPGVLSASSNGNWIGTVLSSRTSDVYVAEIHWPGPTLIKATRLTDHSRNNYPHTWTPNGDAVLFDRNDRNAVIGKERLGEAKMEVVAQLPNIAAMAEFSPDGKWILFTEFAGSPSHAVGIFSVPSEGGKPTQLHTTGTIEEFHCPTSSKGSCVMRETNDNQESVFYALDPVQGMQQEVARIPWEPNILGDWSVSPDGAIVAIANHDPENPDIQLVPLSPHRSIQPSTIPVPGFGAMRGVTWASDAKGFFVETKTTTSYNLLYVNQAGHVTLLRQSPIAIWGVPSRDGKKLAFPSLTVTSNVWAGRTSPP
;
A
#
# COMPACT_ATOMS: atom_id res chain seq x y z
N MET A 1 34.53 -27.24 -37.58
CA MET A 1 33.11 -27.62 -37.69
C MET A 1 32.43 -26.48 -38.40
N ASN A 2 31.72 -26.76 -39.50
CA ASN A 2 30.97 -25.76 -40.27
C ASN A 2 29.89 -25.14 -39.37
N ASP A 3 30.00 -23.86 -39.08
CA ASP A 3 29.02 -23.14 -38.28
C ASP A 3 27.91 -22.67 -39.24
N THR A 4 26.91 -23.52 -39.45
CA THR A 4 25.67 -23.15 -40.14
C THR A 4 24.95 -22.14 -39.26
N ALA A 5 24.84 -20.89 -39.71
CA ALA A 5 24.11 -19.86 -38.97
C ALA A 5 22.62 -20.23 -38.94
N ARG A 6 22.12 -20.59 -37.75
CA ARG A 6 20.70 -20.85 -37.52
C ARG A 6 19.99 -19.52 -37.31
N ILE A 7 19.06 -19.21 -38.22
CA ILE A 7 18.26 -17.99 -38.16
C ILE A 7 16.81 -18.39 -37.88
N PHE A 8 16.23 -17.86 -36.81
CA PHE A 8 14.81 -18.02 -36.50
C PHE A 8 14.03 -16.81 -37.01
N LEU A 9 13.00 -17.04 -37.81
CA LEU A 9 12.06 -16.02 -38.27
C LEU A 9 10.72 -16.17 -37.54
N PHE A 10 10.19 -15.06 -37.02
CA PHE A 10 8.88 -15.02 -36.36
C PHE A 10 8.29 -13.61 -36.43
N GLY A 11 7.05 -13.48 -36.90
CA GLY A 11 6.43 -12.17 -37.12
C GLY A 11 7.33 -11.24 -37.98
N PRO A 12 7.57 -9.98 -37.57
CA PRO A 12 8.49 -9.07 -38.26
C PRO A 12 9.96 -9.26 -37.83
N PHE A 13 10.30 -10.29 -37.07
CA PHE A 13 11.62 -10.48 -36.46
C PHE A 13 12.45 -11.58 -37.13
N SER A 14 13.76 -11.38 -37.14
CA SER A 14 14.77 -12.40 -37.44
C SER A 14 15.80 -12.43 -36.31
N PHE A 15 16.06 -13.61 -35.77
CA PHE A 15 17.04 -13.82 -34.71
C PHE A 15 18.16 -14.73 -35.22
N ASP A 16 19.38 -14.18 -35.31
CA ASP A 16 20.59 -14.95 -35.65
C ASP A 16 21.17 -15.54 -34.36
N LEU A 17 21.10 -16.87 -34.23
CA LEU A 17 21.53 -17.58 -33.03
C LEU A 17 23.04 -17.49 -32.81
N ALA A 18 23.83 -17.52 -33.88
CA ALA A 18 25.29 -17.48 -33.81
C ALA A 18 25.79 -16.08 -33.42
N GLN A 19 25.13 -15.03 -33.92
CA GLN A 19 25.47 -13.64 -33.63
C GLN A 19 24.78 -13.08 -32.38
N GLN A 20 23.83 -13.83 -31.79
CA GLN A 20 22.92 -13.38 -30.74
C GLN A 20 22.30 -12.01 -31.07
N GLU A 21 21.83 -11.84 -32.30
CA GLU A 21 21.32 -10.58 -32.82
C GLU A 21 19.85 -10.71 -33.22
N LEU A 22 18.99 -9.94 -32.54
CA LEU A 22 17.59 -9.77 -32.93
C LEU A 22 17.46 -8.57 -33.88
N ARG A 23 16.75 -8.76 -34.98
CA ARG A 23 16.34 -7.69 -35.89
C ARG A 23 14.83 -7.68 -36.06
N ARG A 24 14.26 -6.48 -36.16
CA ARG A 24 12.88 -6.25 -36.61
C ARG A 24 12.96 -5.69 -38.02
N ARG A 25 12.60 -6.49 -39.02
CA ARG A 25 12.84 -6.22 -40.44
C ARG A 25 14.35 -5.98 -40.67
N THR A 26 14.75 -4.73 -40.93
CA THR A 26 16.14 -4.34 -41.17
C THR A 26 16.82 -3.65 -39.98
N ARG A 27 16.09 -3.35 -38.90
CA ARG A 27 16.61 -2.64 -37.72
C ARG A 27 17.02 -3.61 -36.62
N ARG A 28 18.20 -3.40 -36.05
CA ARG A 28 18.69 -4.18 -34.90
C ARG A 28 17.94 -3.78 -33.62
N VAL A 29 17.50 -4.76 -32.86
CA VAL A 29 16.87 -4.61 -31.54
C VAL A 29 17.89 -5.04 -30.50
N HIS A 30 18.24 -4.14 -29.57
CA HIS A 30 19.26 -4.43 -28.56
C HIS A 30 18.64 -5.15 -27.37
N LEU A 31 19.14 -6.36 -27.08
CA LEU A 31 18.72 -7.17 -25.94
C LEU A 31 19.89 -7.35 -24.97
N SER A 32 19.61 -7.37 -23.66
CA SER A 32 20.61 -7.76 -22.66
C SER A 32 20.95 -9.25 -22.78
N VAL A 33 22.11 -9.67 -22.27
CA VAL A 33 22.56 -11.07 -22.29
C VAL A 33 21.52 -12.03 -21.71
N SER A 34 20.86 -11.65 -20.62
CA SER A 34 19.77 -12.43 -20.02
C SER A 34 18.55 -12.57 -20.94
N LEU A 35 18.17 -11.51 -21.64
CA LEU A 35 17.04 -11.56 -22.60
C LEU A 35 17.40 -12.34 -23.86
N LEU A 36 18.67 -12.31 -24.29
CA LEU A 36 19.16 -13.15 -25.38
C LEU A 36 19.09 -14.64 -25.02
N LYS A 37 19.52 -15.01 -23.81
CA LYS A 37 19.37 -16.39 -23.29
C LYS A 37 17.90 -16.80 -23.23
N LEU A 38 17.03 -15.92 -22.73
CA LEU A 38 15.60 -16.19 -22.62
C LEU A 38 14.92 -16.34 -23.99
N LEU A 39 15.20 -15.43 -24.93
CA LEU A 39 14.66 -15.51 -26.29
C LEU A 39 15.16 -16.77 -27.01
N THR A 40 16.44 -17.11 -26.83
CA THR A 40 17.01 -18.35 -27.37
C THR A 40 16.27 -19.58 -26.84
N LEU A 41 16.00 -19.63 -25.54
CA LEU A 41 15.23 -20.71 -24.92
C LEU A 41 13.82 -20.82 -25.52
N PHE A 42 13.13 -19.68 -25.67
CA PHE A 42 11.78 -19.63 -26.24
C PHE A 42 11.74 -20.04 -27.72
N LEU A 43 12.70 -19.62 -28.54
CA LEU A 43 12.71 -19.93 -29.97
C LEU A 43 13.16 -21.37 -30.25
N THR A 44 14.11 -21.89 -29.48
CA THR A 44 14.59 -23.27 -29.63
C THR A 44 13.53 -24.28 -29.19
N ARG A 45 12.66 -23.91 -28.23
CA ARG A 45 11.55 -24.73 -27.73
C ARG A 45 10.19 -24.08 -28.03
N HIS A 46 10.06 -23.47 -29.21
CA HIS A 46 8.82 -22.77 -29.59
C HIS A 46 7.63 -23.74 -29.58
N GLY A 47 6.46 -23.26 -29.14
CA GLY A 47 5.26 -24.07 -28.93
C GLY A 47 5.26 -24.92 -27.66
N GLU A 48 6.40 -25.15 -27.00
CA GLU A 48 6.46 -25.90 -25.73
C GLU A 48 6.18 -25.00 -24.52
N LEU A 49 5.60 -25.59 -23.46
CA LEU A 49 5.55 -24.95 -22.14
C LEU A 49 6.93 -25.04 -21.50
N ILE A 50 7.53 -23.91 -21.19
CA ILE A 50 8.78 -23.81 -20.43
C ILE A 50 8.42 -23.39 -19.01
N THR A 51 8.79 -24.22 -18.02
CA THR A 51 8.45 -23.95 -16.62
C THR A 51 9.30 -22.82 -16.05
N ARG A 52 8.84 -22.23 -14.95
CA ARG A 52 9.60 -21.20 -14.24
C ARG A 52 10.96 -21.70 -13.79
N GLU A 53 11.05 -22.95 -13.35
CA GLU A 53 12.30 -23.59 -12.93
C GLU A 53 13.29 -23.73 -14.09
N GLU A 54 12.81 -24.09 -15.30
CA GLU A 54 13.66 -24.19 -16.49
C GLU A 54 14.18 -22.82 -16.94
N ILE A 55 13.33 -21.78 -16.87
CA ILE A 55 13.76 -20.41 -17.15
C ILE A 55 14.77 -19.95 -16.10
N ALA A 56 14.54 -20.29 -14.83
CA ALA A 56 15.46 -19.97 -13.74
C ALA A 56 16.86 -20.53 -14.02
N LEU A 57 16.95 -21.84 -14.29
CA LEU A 57 18.21 -22.53 -14.55
C LEU A 57 18.95 -21.98 -15.78
N THR A 58 18.20 -21.51 -16.78
CA THR A 58 18.77 -20.93 -18.00
C THR A 58 19.36 -19.54 -17.75
N LEU A 59 18.72 -18.74 -16.89
CA LEU A 59 19.10 -17.36 -16.62
C LEU A 59 20.08 -17.22 -15.45
N TRP A 60 20.00 -18.11 -14.46
CA TRP A 60 20.80 -18.14 -13.24
C TRP A 60 21.24 -19.59 -12.97
N GLU A 61 22.53 -19.86 -13.14
CA GLU A 61 23.11 -21.22 -13.11
C GLU A 61 23.05 -21.91 -11.73
N ASP A 62 22.69 -21.20 -10.65
CA ASP A 62 22.49 -21.72 -9.27
C ASP A 62 21.16 -21.24 -8.66
N SER A 63 20.25 -22.17 -8.31
CA SER A 63 18.84 -21.89 -7.98
C SER A 63 18.52 -21.68 -6.48
N ASN A 64 19.42 -21.10 -5.70
CA ASN A 64 19.28 -21.01 -4.22
C ASN A 64 19.10 -19.59 -3.64
N THR A 65 18.53 -18.66 -4.42
CA THR A 65 18.23 -17.29 -3.95
C THR A 65 16.73 -16.98 -3.94
N ILE A 66 16.31 -16.19 -2.95
CA ILE A 66 14.94 -15.91 -2.51
C ILE A 66 14.09 -15.09 -3.53
N ASP A 67 14.61 -14.77 -4.74
CA ASP A 67 13.93 -13.87 -5.70
C ASP A 67 13.86 -14.38 -7.16
N VAL A 68 13.98 -15.69 -7.37
CA VAL A 68 13.99 -16.31 -8.71
C VAL A 68 12.65 -16.12 -9.47
N VAL A 69 11.51 -16.23 -8.78
CA VAL A 69 10.18 -16.10 -9.42
C VAL A 69 9.93 -14.69 -9.94
N THR A 70 10.29 -13.67 -9.16
CA THR A 70 10.20 -12.26 -9.58
C THR A 70 11.15 -11.97 -10.75
N GLY A 71 12.36 -12.53 -10.73
CA GLY A 71 13.35 -12.39 -11.80
C GLY A 71 12.84 -12.92 -13.14
N ILE A 72 12.17 -14.07 -13.15
CA ILE A 72 11.59 -14.67 -14.36
C ILE A 72 10.50 -13.78 -14.96
N ASN A 73 9.54 -13.35 -14.13
CA ASN A 73 8.43 -12.50 -14.58
C ASN A 73 8.97 -11.18 -15.17
N THR A 74 10.03 -10.62 -14.55
CA THR A 74 10.72 -9.42 -15.02
C THR A 74 11.40 -9.66 -16.38
N ALA A 75 12.11 -10.76 -16.54
CA ALA A 75 12.79 -11.10 -17.79
C ALA A 75 11.79 -11.30 -18.93
N VAL A 76 10.68 -12.00 -18.69
CA VAL A 76 9.62 -12.20 -19.68
C VAL A 76 8.92 -10.88 -20.01
N ARG A 77 8.60 -10.03 -19.03
CA ARG A 77 7.99 -8.70 -19.26
C ARG A 77 8.90 -7.82 -20.11
N ARG A 78 10.21 -7.79 -19.81
CA ARG A 78 11.18 -7.02 -20.61
C ARG A 78 11.31 -7.57 -22.04
N LEU A 79 11.27 -8.89 -22.21
CA LEU A 79 11.29 -9.48 -23.54
C LEU A 79 10.02 -9.13 -24.33
N ARG A 80 8.84 -9.22 -23.70
CA ARG A 80 7.56 -8.79 -24.29
C ARG A 80 7.60 -7.33 -24.74
N ALA A 81 8.12 -6.42 -23.91
CA ALA A 81 8.26 -5.01 -24.28
C ALA A 81 9.16 -4.79 -25.51
N GLN A 82 10.23 -5.59 -25.69
CA GLN A 82 11.10 -5.51 -26.87
C GLN A 82 10.44 -6.10 -28.13
N LEU A 83 9.44 -6.96 -27.96
CA LEU A 83 8.67 -7.59 -29.03
C LEU A 83 7.35 -6.87 -29.35
N ASP A 84 7.02 -5.80 -28.63
CA ASP A 84 5.68 -5.16 -28.60
C ASP A 84 4.55 -6.17 -28.33
N ASP A 85 4.75 -7.07 -27.36
CA ASP A 85 3.81 -8.14 -26.99
C ASP A 85 2.98 -7.76 -25.76
N ASP A 86 1.66 -7.61 -25.93
CA ASP A 86 0.74 -7.33 -24.83
C ASP A 86 0.43 -8.62 -24.03
N PRO A 87 0.69 -8.68 -22.71
CA PRO A 87 0.36 -9.86 -21.91
C PRO A 87 -1.13 -10.17 -21.81
N ALA A 88 -2.03 -9.19 -22.00
CA ALA A 88 -3.47 -9.40 -21.98
C ALA A 88 -3.98 -9.99 -23.32
N THR A 89 -3.27 -9.73 -24.41
CA THR A 89 -3.54 -10.25 -25.75
C THR A 89 -2.26 -10.80 -26.41
N PRO A 90 -1.69 -11.89 -25.87
CA PRO A 90 -0.35 -12.33 -26.24
C PRO A 90 -0.29 -12.77 -27.71
N THR A 91 0.67 -12.22 -28.45
CA THR A 91 0.99 -12.58 -29.83
C THR A 91 2.21 -13.51 -29.90
N TYR A 92 3.19 -13.30 -29.02
CA TYR A 92 4.44 -14.06 -29.01
C TYR A 92 4.58 -14.95 -27.79
N ILE A 93 4.37 -14.42 -26.58
CA ILE A 93 4.61 -15.15 -25.34
C ILE A 93 3.30 -15.27 -24.58
N GLU A 94 2.78 -16.49 -24.42
CA GLU A 94 1.62 -16.81 -23.59
C GLU A 94 2.05 -17.08 -22.14
N THR A 95 1.32 -16.50 -21.17
CA THR A 95 1.47 -16.86 -19.76
C THR A 95 0.57 -18.05 -19.45
N VAL A 96 1.14 -19.18 -19.07
CA VAL A 96 0.38 -20.34 -18.59
C VAL A 96 0.32 -20.26 -17.06
N ILE A 97 -0.83 -19.82 -16.55
CA ILE A 97 -1.04 -19.47 -15.13
C ILE A 97 -0.59 -20.63 -14.23
N GLY A 98 0.29 -20.30 -13.27
CA GLY A 98 0.80 -21.24 -12.27
C GLY A 98 1.87 -22.22 -12.76
N LEU A 99 2.20 -22.23 -14.07
CA LEU A 99 3.15 -23.18 -14.64
C LEU A 99 4.39 -22.53 -15.29
N GLY A 100 4.20 -21.51 -16.13
CA GLY A 100 5.32 -20.93 -16.87
C GLY A 100 4.88 -20.15 -18.10
N TYR A 101 5.69 -20.22 -19.16
CA TYR A 101 5.51 -19.44 -20.37
C TYR A 101 5.65 -20.30 -21.62
N ARG A 102 4.97 -19.91 -22.69
CA ARG A 102 5.03 -20.58 -23.99
C ARG A 102 5.22 -19.56 -25.09
N PHE A 103 6.12 -19.84 -26.03
CA PHE A 103 6.24 -19.04 -27.25
C PHE A 103 5.22 -19.55 -28.28
N ILE A 104 4.20 -18.76 -28.57
CA ILE A 104 3.01 -19.17 -29.36
C ILE A 104 3.03 -18.67 -30.80
N ALA A 105 3.91 -17.73 -31.16
CA ALA A 105 4.04 -17.28 -32.54
C ALA A 105 4.67 -18.39 -33.40
N PRO A 106 4.24 -18.55 -34.68
CA PRO A 106 4.90 -19.44 -35.62
C PRO A 106 6.38 -19.05 -35.79
N VAL A 107 7.27 -20.04 -35.72
CA VAL A 107 8.71 -19.88 -35.90
C VAL A 107 9.14 -20.72 -37.11
N GLU A 108 9.87 -20.09 -38.04
CA GLU A 108 10.52 -20.76 -39.16
C GLU A 108 12.04 -20.73 -38.92
N GLU A 109 12.69 -21.90 -38.93
CA GLU A 109 14.14 -22.03 -38.79
C GLU A 109 14.77 -22.15 -40.18
N ILE A 110 15.66 -21.23 -40.52
CA ILE A 110 16.43 -21.24 -41.77
C ILE A 110 17.88 -21.58 -41.43
N GLU A 111 18.38 -22.66 -42.03
CA GLU A 111 19.80 -22.97 -42.02
C GLU A 111 20.49 -22.15 -43.11
N ASP A 112 21.21 -21.12 -42.69
CA ASP A 112 21.89 -20.23 -43.60
C ASP A 112 23.20 -20.87 -44.10
N SER A 113 23.14 -21.41 -45.30
CA SER A 113 24.28 -21.98 -46.03
C SER A 113 25.06 -20.87 -46.77
N ARG A 114 25.39 -19.79 -46.07
CA ARG A 114 26.32 -18.75 -46.55
C ARG A 114 27.78 -19.22 -46.50
N ASN A 115 28.11 -20.30 -47.22
CA ASN A 115 29.44 -20.50 -47.78
C ASN A 115 29.49 -21.55 -48.90
N THR A 116 28.86 -21.26 -50.04
CA THR A 116 29.29 -21.82 -51.34
C THR A 116 29.12 -20.77 -52.44
N ASP A 117 30.25 -20.17 -52.84
CA ASP A 117 30.65 -19.73 -54.17
C ASP A 117 29.71 -18.94 -55.12
N HIS A 118 30.24 -17.77 -55.53
CA HIS A 118 30.27 -17.20 -56.89
C HIS A 118 29.03 -17.32 -57.82
N GLU A 119 28.37 -16.18 -58.10
CA GLU A 119 28.36 -15.47 -59.41
C GLU A 119 27.27 -14.39 -59.48
N ARG A 120 27.65 -13.16 -59.85
CA ARG A 120 26.75 -12.15 -60.45
C ARG A 120 26.50 -12.58 -61.91
N PRO A 121 25.27 -12.48 -62.46
CA PRO A 121 24.83 -11.22 -63.11
C PRO A 121 23.26 -11.09 -63.18
N PRO A 122 22.66 -10.25 -64.04
CA PRO A 122 22.63 -8.80 -64.01
C PRO A 122 21.20 -8.23 -63.87
N VAL A 123 21.16 -6.90 -63.69
CA VAL A 123 20.02 -5.98 -63.66
C VAL A 123 19.04 -6.19 -64.82
N GLN A 124 17.73 -6.14 -64.53
CA GLN A 124 16.71 -5.73 -65.49
C GLN A 124 15.74 -4.71 -64.87
N GLU A 125 15.29 -3.82 -65.73
CA GLU A 125 14.82 -2.46 -65.54
C GLU A 125 13.31 -2.37 -65.88
N VAL A 126 12.71 -1.19 -65.64
CA VAL A 126 11.40 -0.67 -66.14
C VAL A 126 10.18 -1.25 -65.37
N VAL A 127 9.19 -0.49 -64.87
CA VAL A 127 8.41 0.64 -65.44
C VAL A 127 7.83 1.55 -64.33
N THR A 128 7.72 2.83 -64.68
CA THR A 128 7.25 3.99 -63.92
C THR A 128 5.77 4.38 -64.19
N LEU A 129 5.22 5.24 -63.31
CA LEU A 129 4.04 6.14 -63.43
C LEU A 129 2.67 5.48 -63.19
N GLU A 130 1.72 6.08 -62.45
CA GLU A 130 1.15 7.42 -62.65
C GLU A 130 0.39 7.95 -61.40
N GLU A 131 0.44 9.27 -61.21
CA GLU A 131 -0.43 10.09 -60.34
C GLU A 131 -1.75 10.47 -61.05
N ALA A 132 -2.62 11.19 -60.31
CA ALA A 132 -3.80 11.99 -60.71
C ALA A 132 -5.16 11.37 -60.27
N ASP A 133 -6.12 12.10 -59.72
CA ASP A 133 -6.26 13.55 -59.55
C ASP A 133 -7.33 13.91 -58.50
N LEU A 134 -7.14 15.09 -57.92
CA LEU A 134 -8.09 15.90 -57.18
C LEU A 134 -9.10 16.57 -58.12
N ASN A 135 -10.31 16.87 -57.63
CA ASN A 135 -11.01 18.18 -57.74
C ASN A 135 -12.51 18.05 -57.41
N THR A 136 -13.27 19.05 -56.95
CA THR A 136 -13.05 20.37 -56.30
C THR A 136 -14.42 21.04 -56.11
N ALA A 137 -14.55 21.76 -54.98
CA ALA A 137 -15.31 22.99 -54.63
C ALA A 137 -16.74 23.29 -55.12
N ALA A 138 -17.46 24.03 -54.25
CA ALA A 138 -17.87 25.43 -54.50
C ALA A 138 -18.50 26.04 -53.20
N LEU A 139 -17.95 27.11 -52.60
CA LEU A 139 -18.27 28.57 -52.76
C LEU A 139 -19.55 28.97 -51.96
N VAL A 140 -19.68 30.10 -51.23
CA VAL A 140 -19.53 31.54 -51.59
C VAL A 140 -19.49 32.41 -50.29
N GLU A 141 -18.96 33.64 -50.47
CA GLU A 141 -18.63 34.78 -49.62
C GLU A 141 -19.76 35.55 -48.84
N SER A 142 -19.27 36.54 -48.05
CA SER A 142 -19.77 37.58 -47.13
C SER A 142 -20.68 38.70 -47.76
N PRO A 143 -20.95 39.93 -47.21
CA PRO A 143 -20.65 40.62 -45.92
C PRO A 143 -21.77 41.57 -45.30
N SER A 144 -21.40 42.26 -44.19
CA SER A 144 -21.64 43.70 -43.78
C SER A 144 -22.95 44.26 -43.12
N GLU A 145 -22.70 45.06 -42.04
CA GLU A 145 -23.33 46.34 -41.57
C GLU A 145 -24.79 46.39 -41.04
N SER A 146 -25.29 47.31 -40.19
CA SER A 146 -24.85 48.37 -39.23
C SER A 146 -26.09 49.03 -38.55
N GLY A 147 -25.92 49.78 -37.44
CA GLY A 147 -26.83 50.84 -36.88
C GLY A 147 -27.93 50.42 -35.86
N GLU A 148 -28.37 51.14 -34.81
CA GLU A 148 -28.18 52.48 -34.19
C GLU A 148 -28.84 52.44 -32.76
N ASP A 149 -28.26 53.01 -31.69
CA ASP A 149 -28.57 54.30 -30.98
C ASP A 149 -29.92 54.33 -30.17
N THR A 150 -30.05 54.71 -28.89
CA THR A 150 -29.71 55.99 -28.21
C THR A 150 -29.79 55.92 -26.66
N SER A 151 -29.20 56.93 -26.01
CA SER A 151 -28.93 57.17 -24.58
C SER A 151 -30.08 57.71 -23.69
N TRP A 152 -29.91 57.66 -22.34
CA TRP A 152 -29.90 58.86 -21.47
C TRP A 152 -29.24 58.62 -20.07
N LYS A 153 -28.68 59.70 -19.49
CA LYS A 153 -27.80 59.79 -18.30
C LYS A 153 -28.51 60.40 -17.06
N ALA A 154 -27.94 60.16 -15.87
CA ALA A 154 -27.51 61.13 -14.84
C ALA A 154 -27.97 60.89 -13.36
N GLN A 155 -27.05 61.17 -12.43
CA GLN A 155 -27.10 61.29 -10.95
C GLN A 155 -26.41 62.64 -10.56
N PRO A 156 -26.22 63.07 -9.28
CA PRO A 156 -26.94 62.96 -7.97
C PRO A 156 -27.12 64.41 -7.36
N PRO A 157 -27.21 64.68 -6.01
CA PRO A 157 -26.03 64.76 -5.11
C PRO A 157 -26.28 64.50 -3.57
N LEU A 158 -25.31 64.92 -2.74
CA LEU A 158 -24.82 64.47 -1.41
C LEU A 158 -25.35 65.18 -0.13
N GLN A 159 -24.86 64.67 1.04
CA GLN A 159 -24.60 65.30 2.39
C GLN A 159 -25.64 65.05 3.52
N THR A 160 -25.36 64.84 4.83
CA THR A 160 -24.17 64.87 5.72
C THR A 160 -24.54 64.27 7.12
N GLU A 161 -23.53 63.90 7.92
CA GLU A 161 -23.60 63.35 9.31
C GLU A 161 -23.91 64.36 10.44
N ARG A 162 -24.44 63.91 11.60
CA ARG A 162 -23.75 63.86 12.95
C ARG A 162 -24.66 63.58 14.17
N HIS A 163 -24.02 62.95 15.17
CA HIS A 163 -24.36 62.42 16.51
C HIS A 163 -25.20 63.25 17.53
N ARG A 164 -25.87 62.59 18.51
CA ARG A 164 -25.46 62.48 19.95
C ARG A 164 -26.54 61.97 20.97
N PHE A 165 -26.07 61.10 21.89
CA PHE A 165 -26.36 60.88 23.35
C PHE A 165 -27.71 60.38 23.98
N MET A 166 -27.61 59.19 24.61
CA MET A 166 -27.97 58.70 25.98
C MET A 166 -29.42 58.59 26.58
N SER A 167 -29.59 57.47 27.30
CA SER A 167 -30.69 56.83 28.10
C SER A 167 -31.24 57.64 29.32
N PRO A 168 -32.34 57.31 30.08
CA PRO A 168 -32.83 55.95 30.44
C PRO A 168 -34.35 55.73 30.75
N ARG A 169 -34.78 54.45 30.88
CA ARG A 169 -36.06 53.93 31.43
C ARG A 169 -37.36 54.10 30.62
N ILE A 170 -37.25 53.96 29.30
CA ILE A 170 -38.06 52.97 28.54
C ILE A 170 -37.18 51.73 28.21
N LEU A 171 -36.05 51.61 28.95
CA LEU A 171 -35.44 50.36 29.38
C LEU A 171 -36.49 49.64 30.24
N PHE A 172 -37.29 48.70 29.76
CA PHE A 172 -36.87 47.30 29.65
C PHE A 172 -37.63 46.56 28.54
N GLY A 173 -38.76 47.05 28.04
CA GLY A 173 -39.60 46.32 27.06
C GLY A 173 -39.21 46.53 25.61
N VAL A 174 -38.83 47.75 25.24
CA VAL A 174 -38.32 48.05 23.88
C VAL A 174 -36.87 47.57 23.76
N ALA A 175 -36.11 47.51 24.87
CA ALA A 175 -34.78 46.92 24.91
C ALA A 175 -34.80 45.42 24.57
N THR A 176 -35.82 44.65 24.97
CA THR A 176 -35.93 43.22 24.61
C THR A 176 -36.29 43.03 23.15
N LEU A 177 -37.21 43.84 22.60
CA LEU A 177 -37.57 43.77 21.18
C LEU A 177 -36.44 44.30 20.28
N LEU A 178 -35.69 45.32 20.72
CA LEU A 178 -34.48 45.78 20.05
C LEU A 178 -33.32 44.81 20.23
N LEU A 179 -33.18 44.08 21.34
CA LEU A 179 -32.18 43.02 21.50
C LEU A 179 -32.51 41.80 20.65
N LEU A 180 -33.79 41.48 20.45
CA LEU A 180 -34.23 40.43 19.52
C LEU A 180 -34.08 40.86 18.06
N ALA A 181 -34.36 42.12 17.73
CA ALA A 181 -34.14 42.67 16.39
C ALA A 181 -32.64 42.93 16.09
N LEU A 182 -31.84 43.35 17.07
CA LEU A 182 -30.38 43.44 16.99
C LEU A 182 -29.75 42.05 17.02
N GLY A 183 -30.36 41.07 17.68
CA GLY A 183 -29.96 39.66 17.61
C GLY A 183 -30.25 39.08 16.24
N ALA A 184 -31.41 39.37 15.66
CA ALA A 184 -31.78 39.00 14.30
C ALA A 184 -30.95 39.74 13.25
N ALA A 185 -30.67 41.03 13.43
CA ALA A 185 -29.82 41.83 12.54
C ALA A 185 -28.33 41.50 12.72
N ALA A 186 -27.85 41.17 13.92
CA ALA A 186 -26.50 40.66 14.15
C ALA A 186 -26.36 39.23 13.65
N MET A 187 -27.42 38.40 13.67
CA MET A 187 -27.45 37.13 12.95
C MET A 187 -27.53 37.33 11.44
N ARG A 188 -28.27 38.32 10.94
CA ARG A 188 -28.34 38.69 9.51
C ARG A 188 -27.05 39.34 9.01
N HIS A 189 -26.31 40.02 9.88
CA HIS A 189 -25.01 40.63 9.60
C HIS A 189 -23.86 39.65 9.90
N ARG A 190 -24.04 38.64 10.76
CA ARG A 190 -23.18 37.45 10.85
C ARG A 190 -23.39 36.56 9.63
N SER A 191 -24.61 36.34 9.17
CA SER A 191 -24.89 35.60 7.94
C SER A 191 -24.52 36.41 6.70
N ALA A 192 -24.62 37.75 6.72
CA ALA A 192 -24.07 38.62 5.68
C ALA A 192 -22.56 38.92 5.83
N ARG A 193 -21.90 38.59 6.96
CA ARG A 193 -20.42 38.52 7.08
C ARG A 193 -19.89 37.11 6.82
N LEU A 194 -20.73 36.09 6.94
CA LEU A 194 -20.56 34.76 6.34
C LEU A 194 -20.85 34.80 4.83
N ALA A 195 -21.57 35.83 4.33
CA ALA A 195 -21.83 36.06 2.90
C ALA A 195 -21.10 37.27 2.29
N ALA A 196 -20.39 38.09 3.08
CA ALA A 196 -19.49 39.14 2.59
C ALA A 196 -18.05 38.62 2.67
N SER A 197 -17.70 37.88 1.61
CA SER A 197 -16.36 37.40 1.26
C SER A 197 -15.29 38.49 1.32
N PRO A 198 -14.12 38.20 1.93
CA PRO A 198 -12.85 38.38 1.26
C PRO A 198 -12.54 37.08 0.51
N GLY A 199 -12.75 37.09 -0.81
CA GLY A 199 -12.27 36.09 -1.76
C GLY A 199 -12.77 34.66 -1.54
N GLY A 200 -13.57 34.14 -2.48
CA GLY A 200 -13.93 32.73 -2.51
C GLY A 200 -12.67 31.87 -2.43
N THR A 201 -12.47 31.22 -1.28
CA THR A 201 -11.64 30.03 -1.20
C THR A 201 -12.40 28.97 -1.97
N SER A 202 -12.09 28.82 -3.25
CA SER A 202 -12.36 27.59 -3.98
C SER A 202 -11.95 26.45 -3.07
N HIS A 203 -12.92 25.67 -2.58
CA HIS A 203 -12.62 24.40 -1.94
C HIS A 203 -11.85 23.60 -2.98
N LEU A 204 -10.54 23.55 -2.81
CA LEU A 204 -9.63 22.68 -3.53
C LEU A 204 -10.01 21.26 -3.13
N SER A 205 -11.06 20.70 -3.71
CA SER A 205 -11.36 19.27 -3.61
C SER A 205 -10.93 18.66 -4.93
N PRO A 206 -9.61 18.47 -5.16
CA PRO A 206 -9.13 17.83 -6.36
C PRO A 206 -9.77 16.44 -6.44
N SER A 207 -10.50 16.18 -7.53
CA SER A 207 -10.92 14.83 -7.85
C SER A 207 -9.68 14.08 -8.32
N LEU A 208 -9.09 13.31 -7.41
CA LEU A 208 -7.96 12.44 -7.71
C LEU A 208 -8.48 11.21 -8.46
N THR A 209 -7.82 10.87 -9.56
CA THR A 209 -8.05 9.64 -10.32
C THR A 209 -6.83 8.75 -10.19
N GLN A 210 -7.06 7.45 -10.06
CA GLN A 210 -5.98 6.46 -10.03
C GLN A 210 -5.31 6.39 -11.39
N ILE A 211 -3.99 6.57 -11.41
CA ILE A 211 -3.16 6.56 -12.62
C ILE A 211 -2.55 5.18 -12.84
N THR A 212 -1.99 4.58 -11.78
CA THR A 212 -1.34 3.27 -11.86
C THR A 212 -2.22 2.17 -11.29
N PHE A 213 -2.06 0.94 -11.79
CA PHE A 213 -2.77 -0.26 -11.34
C PHE A 213 -1.76 -1.33 -10.95
N ASN A 214 -0.91 -1.00 -9.98
CA ASN A 214 0.11 -1.90 -9.48
C ASN A 214 -0.49 -3.02 -8.64
N ASP A 215 0.03 -4.22 -8.86
CA ASP A 215 -0.25 -5.39 -8.02
C ASP A 215 0.28 -5.17 -6.59
N GLU A 216 -0.27 -5.92 -5.64
CA GLU A 216 0.00 -5.76 -4.20
C GLU A 216 1.47 -6.00 -3.81
N GLU A 217 2.16 -6.85 -4.57
CA GLU A 217 3.59 -7.14 -4.40
C GLU A 217 4.51 -6.08 -5.04
N ASN A 218 3.94 -5.18 -5.86
CA ASN A 218 4.68 -4.16 -6.60
C ASN A 218 4.32 -2.74 -6.15
N ARG A 219 4.67 -2.42 -4.92
CA ARG A 219 4.30 -1.12 -4.32
C ARG A 219 5.02 0.04 -4.99
N ILE A 220 4.28 1.13 -5.20
CA ILE A 220 4.86 2.42 -5.59
C ILE A 220 5.64 3.00 -4.41
N THR A 221 6.91 3.34 -4.63
CA THR A 221 7.80 3.91 -3.62
C THR A 221 7.82 5.44 -3.64
N SER A 222 7.64 6.06 -4.81
CA SER A 222 7.61 7.50 -5.01
C SER A 222 6.90 7.87 -6.30
N GLU A 223 6.38 9.10 -6.35
CA GLU A 223 5.85 9.75 -7.56
C GLU A 223 6.35 11.19 -7.66
N ALA A 224 6.32 11.78 -8.85
CA ALA A 224 6.51 13.20 -9.09
C ALA A 224 5.78 13.67 -10.37
N ILE A 225 4.93 14.69 -10.25
CA ILE A 225 4.33 15.41 -11.39
C ILE A 225 5.36 16.34 -12.04
N SER A 226 5.41 16.35 -13.38
CA SER A 226 6.29 17.23 -14.14
C SER A 226 5.92 18.71 -13.96
N PRO A 227 6.89 19.64 -14.08
CA PRO A 227 6.65 21.08 -13.91
C PRO A 227 5.50 21.64 -14.76
N ASP A 228 5.33 21.13 -15.98
CA ASP A 228 4.27 21.49 -16.92
C ASP A 228 2.92 20.78 -16.67
N GLY A 229 2.89 19.76 -15.82
CA GLY A 229 1.71 18.96 -15.50
C GLY A 229 1.26 18.02 -16.62
N GLN A 230 2.15 17.61 -17.53
CA GLN A 230 1.84 16.66 -18.59
C GLN A 230 2.22 15.21 -18.25
N LEU A 231 3.22 15.02 -17.38
CA LEU A 231 3.79 13.72 -17.06
C LEU A 231 3.75 13.45 -15.55
N VAL A 232 3.72 12.17 -15.19
CA VAL A 232 3.93 11.69 -13.82
C VAL A 232 5.00 10.62 -13.84
N ALA A 233 6.15 10.91 -13.23
CA ALA A 233 7.16 9.89 -12.99
C ALA A 233 6.79 9.12 -11.72
N TYR A 234 6.97 7.80 -11.74
CA TYR A 234 6.76 6.96 -10.58
C TYR A 234 7.79 5.84 -10.53
N SER A 235 8.04 5.34 -9.33
CA SER A 235 9.00 4.27 -9.10
C SER A 235 8.38 3.13 -8.33
N ASP A 236 8.79 1.93 -8.70
CA ASP A 236 8.40 0.67 -8.07
C ASP A 236 9.61 -0.28 -8.05
N ARG A 237 9.40 -1.57 -7.73
CA ARG A 237 10.52 -2.52 -7.65
C ARG A 237 11.16 -2.86 -9.01
N TYR A 238 10.49 -2.54 -10.11
CA TYR A 238 10.95 -2.82 -11.47
C TYR A 238 11.73 -1.66 -12.09
N GLY A 239 11.61 -0.45 -11.53
CA GLY A 239 12.39 0.72 -11.91
C GLY A 239 11.55 1.99 -11.86
N ILE A 240 11.88 2.92 -12.75
CA ILE A 240 11.26 4.24 -12.85
C ILE A 240 10.51 4.31 -14.17
N SER A 241 9.21 4.61 -14.11
CA SER A 241 8.35 4.79 -15.28
C SER A 241 7.81 6.20 -15.33
N VAL A 242 7.44 6.65 -16.52
CA VAL A 242 6.79 7.95 -16.76
C VAL A 242 5.47 7.71 -17.45
N HIS A 243 4.40 8.16 -16.81
CA HIS A 243 3.05 8.15 -17.34
C HIS A 243 2.72 9.49 -17.99
N ASN A 244 2.12 9.47 -19.17
CA ASN A 244 1.60 10.66 -19.84
C ASN A 244 0.13 10.89 -19.48
N LEU A 245 -0.18 12.00 -18.80
CA LEU A 245 -1.53 12.33 -18.34
C LEU A 245 -2.50 12.68 -19.49
N GLY A 246 -1.99 12.92 -20.70
CA GLY A 246 -2.78 13.27 -21.87
C GLY A 246 -3.30 12.07 -22.66
N ASP A 247 -2.42 11.12 -22.97
CA ASP A 247 -2.75 9.93 -23.79
C ASP A 247 -2.78 8.61 -23.00
N GLY A 248 -2.36 8.62 -21.73
CA GLY A 248 -2.36 7.46 -20.85
C GLY A 248 -1.22 6.47 -21.10
N THR A 249 -0.20 6.84 -21.87
CA THR A 249 0.93 5.95 -22.19
C THR A 249 1.97 5.90 -21.07
N ASP A 250 2.54 4.72 -20.82
CA ASP A 250 3.63 4.49 -19.88
C ASP A 250 4.94 4.19 -20.60
N HIS A 251 6.03 4.81 -20.13
CA HIS A 251 7.37 4.61 -20.62
C HIS A 251 8.34 4.26 -19.48
N LEU A 252 8.96 3.09 -19.55
CA LEU A 252 10.00 2.69 -18.59
C LEU A 252 11.32 3.40 -18.91
N LEU A 253 11.88 4.09 -17.93
CA LEU A 253 13.18 4.76 -18.06
C LEU A 253 14.33 3.78 -17.84
N THR A 254 15.44 4.06 -18.51
CA THR A 254 16.71 3.39 -18.18
C THR A 254 17.10 3.80 -16.78
N SER A 255 17.20 2.85 -15.86
CA SER A 255 17.53 3.09 -14.45
C SER A 255 18.83 2.39 -14.07
N PRO A 256 19.56 2.86 -13.05
CA PRO A 256 20.78 2.20 -12.59
C PRO A 256 20.48 0.76 -12.15
N SER A 257 21.37 -0.18 -12.49
CA SER A 257 21.23 -1.57 -12.06
C SER A 257 21.38 -1.70 -10.55
N SER A 258 20.57 -2.55 -9.92
CA SER A 258 20.62 -2.81 -8.46
C SER A 258 20.37 -1.57 -7.59
N PHE A 259 19.57 -0.62 -8.08
CA PHE A 259 19.19 0.59 -7.38
C PHE A 259 17.68 0.64 -7.18
N GLN A 260 17.25 0.97 -5.96
CA GLN A 260 15.85 1.16 -5.62
C GLN A 260 15.57 2.64 -5.34
N ALA A 261 14.76 3.26 -6.20
CA ALA A 261 14.35 4.64 -6.06
C ALA A 261 13.33 4.82 -4.93
N ASN A 262 13.54 5.85 -4.10
CA ASN A 262 12.70 6.18 -2.95
C ASN A 262 12.17 7.62 -2.98
N ARG A 263 12.79 8.51 -3.76
CA ARG A 263 12.29 9.85 -4.08
C ARG A 263 12.62 10.21 -5.53
N LEU A 264 11.67 10.88 -6.18
CA LEU A 264 11.80 11.41 -7.53
C LEU A 264 11.57 12.92 -7.48
N ALA A 265 12.37 13.69 -8.21
CA ALA A 265 12.17 15.13 -8.39
C ALA A 265 12.53 15.53 -9.82
N TRP A 266 11.62 16.21 -10.51
CA TRP A 266 11.88 16.70 -11.86
C TRP A 266 12.85 17.87 -11.84
N HIS A 267 13.72 17.93 -12.84
CA HIS A 267 14.40 19.17 -13.17
C HIS A 267 13.39 20.17 -13.77
N PRO A 268 13.38 21.46 -13.37
CA PRO A 268 12.35 22.42 -13.77
C PRO A 268 12.32 22.76 -15.27
N GLY A 269 13.45 22.59 -15.98
CA GLY A 269 13.59 23.02 -17.38
C GLY A 269 14.32 22.05 -18.31
N ARG A 270 14.58 20.82 -17.88
CA ARG A 270 15.29 19.80 -18.67
C ARG A 270 14.58 18.47 -18.52
N ASN A 271 14.75 17.58 -19.49
CA ASN A 271 14.03 16.31 -19.58
C ASN A 271 14.71 15.20 -18.76
N TRP A 272 14.96 15.43 -17.48
CA TRP A 272 15.54 14.45 -16.56
C TRP A 272 15.05 14.64 -15.11
N LEU A 273 15.28 13.60 -14.31
CA LEU A 273 14.86 13.47 -12.92
C LEU A 273 16.08 13.33 -12.00
N LEU A 274 16.06 14.01 -10.85
CA LEU A 274 16.84 13.60 -9.69
C LEU A 274 16.16 12.40 -9.04
N VAL A 275 16.95 11.36 -8.78
CA VAL A 275 16.47 10.11 -8.23
C VAL A 275 17.29 9.77 -7.01
N SER A 276 16.68 9.88 -5.84
CA SER A 276 17.29 9.46 -4.57
C SER A 276 16.84 8.05 -4.22
N GLY A 277 17.77 7.23 -3.76
CA GLY A 277 17.46 5.84 -3.45
C GLY A 277 18.61 5.11 -2.79
N SER A 278 18.50 3.80 -2.74
CA SER A 278 19.51 2.93 -2.14
C SER A 278 20.00 1.91 -3.14
N ASN A 279 21.31 1.73 -3.16
CA ASN A 279 21.94 0.65 -3.88
C ASN A 279 21.79 -0.64 -3.08
N LEU A 280 21.17 -1.64 -3.69
CA LEU A 280 20.81 -2.90 -3.05
C LEU A 280 22.03 -3.78 -2.73
N LEU A 281 23.16 -3.56 -3.39
CA LEU A 281 24.39 -4.33 -3.19
C LEU A 281 25.31 -3.66 -2.15
N SER A 282 25.51 -2.35 -2.27
CA SER A 282 26.41 -1.60 -1.37
C SER A 282 25.73 -1.14 -0.08
N HIS A 283 24.39 -1.17 -0.03
CA HIS A 283 23.55 -0.58 1.01
C HIS A 283 23.82 0.91 1.24
N ARG A 284 24.37 1.62 0.24
CA ARG A 284 24.59 3.07 0.29
C ARG A 284 23.40 3.83 -0.29
N SER A 285 23.19 5.03 0.23
CA SER A 285 22.25 5.99 -0.35
C SER A 285 22.95 6.77 -1.45
N GLU A 286 22.31 6.84 -2.62
CA GLU A 286 22.87 7.47 -3.82
C GLU A 286 21.82 8.39 -4.45
N VAL A 287 22.30 9.46 -5.08
CA VAL A 287 21.50 10.37 -5.91
C VAL A 287 21.96 10.27 -7.35
N TRP A 288 21.04 9.96 -8.24
CA TRP A 288 21.27 9.76 -9.67
C TRP A 288 20.53 10.78 -10.52
N VAL A 289 21.09 11.10 -11.69
CA VAL A 289 20.36 11.75 -12.78
C VAL A 289 19.85 10.68 -13.73
N VAL A 290 18.53 10.67 -13.96
CA VAL A 290 17.86 9.74 -14.88
C VAL A 290 17.15 10.54 -15.96
N TYR A 291 17.44 10.22 -17.21
CA TYR A 291 16.94 10.96 -18.37
C TYR A 291 15.66 10.37 -18.93
N LEU A 292 14.83 11.23 -19.51
CA LEU A 292 13.59 10.82 -20.16
C LEU A 292 13.84 10.02 -21.45
N HIS A 293 14.96 10.26 -22.16
CA HIS A 293 15.25 9.64 -23.45
C HIS A 293 16.71 9.19 -23.58
N GLY A 294 16.93 7.90 -23.87
CA GLY A 294 18.11 7.35 -24.55
C GLY A 294 19.49 7.49 -23.89
N GLU A 295 19.64 8.34 -22.89
CA GLU A 295 20.89 8.63 -22.19
C GLU A 295 21.11 7.67 -21.02
N VAL A 296 22.39 7.42 -20.71
CA VAL A 296 22.78 6.52 -19.63
C VAL A 296 22.65 7.30 -18.30
N PRO A 297 21.91 6.77 -17.32
CA PRO A 297 21.89 7.35 -15.98
C PRO A 297 23.29 7.47 -15.40
N HIS A 298 23.57 8.56 -14.70
CA HIS A 298 24.85 8.73 -14.03
C HIS A 298 24.66 9.12 -12.56
N LEU A 299 25.61 8.66 -11.75
CA LEU A 299 25.65 8.96 -10.33
C LEU A 299 26.04 10.42 -10.16
N LEU A 300 25.20 11.20 -9.50
CA LEU A 300 25.44 12.60 -9.21
C LEU A 300 26.21 12.75 -7.89
N VAL A 301 25.70 12.10 -6.84
CA VAL A 301 26.30 12.15 -5.50
C VAL A 301 26.20 10.79 -4.80
N ASP A 302 27.34 10.26 -4.34
CA ASP A 302 27.41 9.10 -3.43
C ASP A 302 27.26 9.54 -1.96
N ASP A 303 26.73 8.65 -1.12
CA ASP A 303 26.40 8.90 0.27
C ASP A 303 25.53 10.15 0.45
N ALA A 304 24.43 10.18 -0.32
CA ALA A 304 23.45 11.24 -0.33
C ALA A 304 22.02 10.67 -0.30
N GLY A 305 21.12 11.37 0.39
CA GLY A 305 19.74 10.97 0.56
C GLY A 305 18.79 11.79 -0.31
N LEU A 306 17.89 12.55 0.33
CA LEU A 306 16.91 13.41 -0.35
C LEU A 306 17.64 14.39 -1.26
N ALA A 307 17.17 14.58 -2.50
CA ALA A 307 17.71 15.57 -3.43
C ALA A 307 16.59 16.26 -4.21
N VAL A 308 16.72 17.58 -4.38
CA VAL A 308 15.76 18.43 -5.08
C VAL A 308 16.46 19.54 -5.87
N ALA A 309 16.00 19.79 -7.09
CA ALA A 309 16.51 20.86 -7.94
C ALA A 309 15.89 22.20 -7.57
N SER A 310 16.68 23.28 -7.64
CA SER A 310 16.20 24.64 -7.47
C SER A 310 15.19 25.00 -8.58
N PRO A 311 14.26 25.95 -8.36
CA PRO A 311 13.25 26.30 -9.37
C PRO A 311 13.83 26.87 -10.68
N ASP A 312 15.04 27.45 -10.62
CA ASP A 312 15.77 27.95 -11.79
C ASP A 312 16.59 26.84 -12.50
N GLY A 313 16.72 25.67 -11.89
CA GLY A 313 17.45 24.51 -12.41
C GLY A 313 18.97 24.58 -12.24
N ASN A 314 19.53 25.67 -11.71
CA ASN A 314 20.98 25.86 -11.69
C ASN A 314 21.66 25.20 -10.47
N HIS A 315 20.90 24.82 -9.45
CA HIS A 315 21.43 24.28 -8.21
C HIS A 315 20.64 23.05 -7.77
N ILE A 316 21.28 22.22 -6.95
CA ILE A 316 20.65 21.10 -6.25
C ILE A 316 20.88 21.23 -4.75
N ALA A 317 19.85 20.94 -3.98
CA ALA A 317 19.96 20.75 -2.54
C ALA A 317 19.79 19.26 -2.24
N TYR A 318 20.65 18.71 -1.39
CA TYR A 318 20.58 17.31 -1.02
C TYR A 318 21.07 17.05 0.40
N THR A 319 20.65 15.91 0.97
CA THR A 319 21.05 15.52 2.31
C THR A 319 22.22 14.55 2.32
N ARG A 320 23.08 14.60 3.36
CA ARG A 320 24.16 13.63 3.60
C ARG A 320 24.17 13.12 5.04
N ALA A 321 25.10 12.21 5.33
CA ALA A 321 25.35 11.67 6.67
C ALA A 321 24.07 11.06 7.30
N GLY A 322 23.40 10.18 6.55
CA GLY A 322 22.14 9.57 6.99
C GLY A 322 21.00 10.59 7.14
N ASN A 323 20.94 11.56 6.24
CA ASN A 323 20.02 12.69 6.24
C ASN A 323 20.16 13.64 7.44
N SER A 324 21.36 13.85 7.97
CA SER A 324 21.58 14.77 9.10
C SER A 324 22.24 16.10 8.72
N GLU A 325 22.65 16.24 7.46
CA GLU A 325 23.22 17.47 6.90
C GLU A 325 22.48 17.85 5.62
N ILE A 326 22.40 19.15 5.30
CA ILE A 326 21.93 19.65 3.99
C ILE A 326 23.08 20.36 3.29
N TRP A 327 23.31 19.96 2.06
CA TRP A 327 24.36 20.45 1.17
C TRP A 327 23.72 21.13 -0.05
N LEU A 328 24.39 22.15 -0.57
CA LEU A 328 24.03 22.86 -1.79
C LEU A 328 25.17 22.71 -2.79
N ALA A 329 24.84 22.41 -4.04
CA ALA A 329 25.78 22.25 -5.14
C ALA A 329 25.19 22.85 -6.43
N ASP A 330 26.04 23.00 -7.45
CA ASP A 330 25.62 23.33 -8.80
C ASP A 330 24.83 22.15 -9.43
N GLU A 331 24.17 22.38 -10.56
CA GLU A 331 23.30 21.37 -11.22
C GLU A 331 24.00 20.02 -11.53
N ASP A 332 25.32 20.04 -11.70
CA ASP A 332 26.17 18.88 -11.98
C ASP A 332 26.75 18.22 -10.72
N GLY A 333 26.40 18.73 -9.53
CA GLY A 333 26.91 18.26 -8.25
C GLY A 333 28.28 18.82 -7.87
N GLU A 334 28.88 19.68 -8.71
CA GLU A 334 30.12 20.38 -8.38
C GLU A 334 29.88 21.56 -7.41
N ASN A 335 30.98 22.13 -6.91
CA ASN A 335 30.96 23.26 -5.96
C ASN A 335 30.09 23.04 -4.71
N ALA A 336 29.96 21.77 -4.31
CA ALA A 336 29.19 21.36 -3.15
C ALA A 336 29.73 21.98 -1.85
N HIS A 337 28.85 22.61 -1.09
CA HIS A 337 29.17 23.16 0.22
C HIS A 337 28.06 22.85 1.24
N LEU A 338 28.47 22.71 2.49
CA LEU A 338 27.57 22.44 3.60
C LEU A 338 26.75 23.70 3.92
N LEU A 339 25.42 23.59 3.85
CA LEU A 339 24.49 24.68 4.17
C LEU A 339 23.96 24.56 5.61
N ILE A 340 23.48 23.36 5.98
CA ILE A 340 23.01 23.08 7.34
C ILE A 340 23.84 21.93 7.93
N PRO A 341 24.64 22.20 8.99
CA PRO A 341 25.43 21.18 9.65
C PRO A 341 24.57 20.27 10.51
N LYS A 342 25.10 19.07 10.79
CA LYS A 342 24.50 18.10 11.71
C LYS A 342 24.25 18.70 13.10
N ARG A 343 23.04 18.47 13.62
CA ARG A 343 22.64 18.82 14.99
C ARG A 343 22.21 17.56 15.73
N ASN A 344 22.86 17.24 16.85
CA ASN A 344 22.52 16.09 17.71
C ASN A 344 22.31 14.77 16.92
N ARG A 345 21.23 14.05 17.21
CA ARG A 345 20.76 12.85 16.50
C ARG A 345 19.58 13.19 15.55
N ASP A 346 19.50 14.45 15.10
CA ASP A 346 18.43 14.89 14.21
C ASP A 346 18.63 14.34 12.80
N ARG A 347 17.52 14.13 12.09
CA ARG A 347 17.51 13.78 10.67
C ARG A 347 16.41 14.55 9.93
N PHE A 348 16.60 14.77 8.64
CA PHE A 348 15.65 15.37 7.73
C PHE A 348 14.83 14.29 7.03
N THR A 349 13.51 14.47 6.97
CA THR A 349 12.59 13.53 6.29
C THR A 349 12.02 14.10 4.99
N CYS A 350 12.07 15.43 4.84
CA CYS A 350 11.59 16.17 3.68
C CYS A 350 12.54 17.33 3.37
N LEU A 351 12.70 17.68 2.09
CA LEU A 351 13.47 18.82 1.61
C LEU A 351 12.78 19.41 0.38
N LEU A 352 12.48 20.71 0.40
CA LEU A 352 11.73 21.43 -0.64
C LEU A 352 12.32 22.82 -0.89
N TRP A 353 12.21 23.32 -2.11
CA TRP A 353 12.55 24.70 -2.45
C TRP A 353 11.35 25.64 -2.32
N SER A 354 11.59 26.90 -1.92
CA SER A 354 10.64 27.97 -2.18
C SER A 354 10.52 28.21 -3.70
N PRO A 355 9.34 28.62 -4.21
CA PRO A 355 9.18 28.93 -5.63
C PRO A 355 10.07 30.05 -6.16
N GLU A 356 10.55 30.93 -5.28
CA GLU A 356 11.47 32.03 -5.62
C GLU A 356 12.94 31.59 -5.59
N GLY A 357 13.25 30.37 -5.11
CA GLY A 357 14.62 29.84 -5.01
C GLY A 357 15.47 30.48 -3.91
N ASP A 358 14.87 31.28 -3.03
CA ASP A 358 15.57 32.00 -1.95
C ASP A 358 15.64 31.22 -0.63
N ARG A 359 14.82 30.17 -0.48
CA ARG A 359 14.70 29.39 0.76
C ARG A 359 14.63 27.90 0.50
N LEU A 360 15.13 27.13 1.47
CA LEU A 360 14.85 25.72 1.62
C LEU A 360 13.88 25.50 2.79
N ILE A 361 13.04 24.49 2.64
CA ILE A 361 12.06 24.05 3.62
C ILE A 361 12.38 22.59 3.95
N ASP A 362 12.47 22.27 5.23
CA ASP A 362 12.75 20.91 5.71
C ASP A 362 11.81 20.48 6.84
N ASP A 363 11.64 19.16 6.96
CA ASP A 363 11.11 18.53 8.18
C ASP A 363 12.27 17.91 8.95
N ARG A 364 12.58 18.49 10.11
CA ARG A 364 13.58 17.97 11.03
C ARG A 364 12.94 17.16 12.14
N VAL A 365 13.36 15.91 12.24
CA VAL A 365 12.94 14.97 13.27
C VAL A 365 14.06 14.75 14.27
N SER A 366 13.83 15.12 15.53
CA SER A 366 14.74 14.80 16.63
C SER A 366 14.49 13.40 17.16
N ALA A 367 15.55 12.62 17.34
CA ALA A 367 15.47 11.29 17.95
C ALA A 367 14.88 11.38 19.36
N ALA A 368 14.02 10.41 19.71
CA ALA A 368 13.54 10.23 21.06
C ALA A 368 14.72 10.12 22.05
N SER A 369 14.55 10.65 23.26
CA SER A 369 15.51 10.43 24.35
C SER A 369 15.73 8.92 24.56
N ASP A 370 16.94 8.55 24.94
CA ASP A 370 17.32 7.17 25.25
C ASP A 370 16.27 6.51 26.18
N PRO A 371 15.67 5.36 25.80
CA PRO A 371 14.67 4.68 26.62
C PRO A 371 15.19 4.27 28.01
N SER A 372 16.51 4.26 28.24
CA SER A 372 17.11 4.07 29.57
C SER A 372 16.98 5.29 30.51
N THR A 373 16.58 6.45 29.99
CA THR A 373 16.35 7.69 30.74
C THR A 373 14.86 8.00 30.91
N ASN A 374 14.05 6.97 31.14
CA ASN A 374 12.63 7.14 31.46
C ASN A 374 12.44 7.79 32.85
N SER A 375 12.56 9.10 32.89
CA SER A 375 11.88 9.92 33.90
C SER A 375 10.39 9.80 33.59
N ALA A 376 9.62 9.23 34.53
CA ALA A 376 8.18 9.04 34.39
C ALA A 376 7.49 10.35 33.93
N GLY A 377 7.06 10.40 32.66
CA GLY A 377 6.30 11.52 32.09
C GLY A 377 6.80 12.14 30.79
N ALA A 378 7.96 11.73 30.23
CA ALA A 378 8.37 12.20 28.90
C ALA A 378 7.77 11.32 27.80
N ASP A 379 6.99 11.93 26.89
CA ASP A 379 6.50 11.28 25.67
C ASP A 379 7.71 10.87 24.79
N PRO A 380 7.93 9.56 24.52
CA PRO A 380 9.05 9.07 23.74
C PRO A 380 8.87 9.29 22.23
N SER A 381 7.85 10.02 21.79
CA SER A 381 7.59 10.24 20.37
C SER A 381 8.61 11.22 19.75
N PRO A 382 9.14 10.90 18.56
CA PRO A 382 10.06 11.79 17.85
C PRO A 382 9.36 13.12 17.50
N ARG A 383 10.03 14.25 17.77
CA ARG A 383 9.47 15.58 17.52
C ARG A 383 9.83 16.06 16.13
N SER A 384 8.80 16.30 15.32
CA SER A 384 8.93 16.84 13.95
C SER A 384 8.84 18.37 13.98
N THR A 385 9.65 19.03 13.15
CA THR A 385 9.82 20.47 13.12
C THR A 385 9.91 20.94 11.67
N TYR A 386 8.97 21.78 11.27
CA TYR A 386 9.08 22.56 10.05
C TYR A 386 10.14 23.65 10.24
N GLU A 387 11.12 23.72 9.33
CA GLU A 387 12.06 24.85 9.24
C GLU A 387 12.06 25.46 7.83
N SER A 388 12.17 26.78 7.77
CA SER A 388 12.49 27.51 6.54
C SER A 388 13.80 28.25 6.75
N VAL A 389 14.76 28.03 5.84
CA VAL A 389 16.11 28.58 5.91
C VAL A 389 16.44 29.40 4.68
N ASP A 390 17.24 30.43 4.85
CA ASP A 390 17.81 31.21 3.75
C ASP A 390 18.90 30.41 3.04
N VAL A 391 18.80 30.27 1.71
CA VAL A 391 19.70 29.43 0.90
C VAL A 391 21.13 29.97 0.86
N ARG A 392 21.31 31.30 0.98
CA ARG A 392 22.63 31.93 0.86
C ARG A 392 23.45 31.84 2.14
N THR A 393 22.77 31.86 3.28
CA THR A 393 23.40 31.98 4.60
C THR A 393 23.21 30.76 5.48
N GLY A 394 22.28 29.85 5.13
CA GLY A 394 21.86 28.73 5.98
C GLY A 394 21.13 29.18 7.25
N LYS A 395 20.75 30.46 7.33
CA LYS A 395 20.13 31.03 8.52
C LYS A 395 18.66 30.64 8.60
N LEU A 396 18.23 30.17 9.77
CA LEU A 396 16.83 29.93 10.08
C LEU A 396 16.01 31.22 9.98
N LEU A 397 14.98 31.21 9.14
CA LEU A 397 14.04 32.30 8.93
C LEU A 397 12.75 32.08 9.71
N SER A 398 12.23 30.85 9.71
CA SER A 398 11.04 30.45 10.44
C SER A 398 11.13 29.01 10.91
N LYS A 399 10.46 28.71 12.03
CA LYS A 399 10.37 27.39 12.62
C LYS A 399 8.97 27.19 13.21
N GLN A 400 8.41 26.01 13.00
CA GLN A 400 7.18 25.58 13.65
C GLN A 400 7.33 24.15 14.19
N GLU A 401 7.09 23.96 15.49
CA GLU A 401 7.12 22.65 16.13
C GLU A 401 5.78 21.92 15.96
N ASN A 402 5.83 20.58 16.03
CA ASN A 402 4.68 19.68 16.00
C ASN A 402 3.89 19.71 14.69
N ILE A 403 4.60 19.92 13.58
CA ILE A 403 4.07 19.78 12.22
C ILE A 403 4.87 18.66 11.57
N GLN A 404 4.26 17.50 11.43
CA GLN A 404 4.91 16.31 10.90
C GLN A 404 4.54 16.13 9.42
N PHE A 405 5.55 16.01 8.57
CA PHE A 405 5.40 15.75 7.14
C PHE A 405 6.69 15.14 6.57
N ASP A 406 6.57 14.23 5.61
CA ASP A 406 7.70 13.57 4.92
C ASP A 406 7.70 13.81 3.40
N SER A 407 6.76 14.65 2.95
CA SER A 407 6.54 15.09 1.58
C SER A 407 5.70 16.38 1.59
N GLY A 408 5.69 17.11 0.49
CA GLY A 408 4.90 18.33 0.37
C GLY A 408 5.31 19.17 -0.84
N PHE A 409 4.60 20.26 -1.08
CA PHE A 409 4.98 21.26 -2.07
C PHE A 409 4.51 22.66 -1.66
N LEU A 410 5.21 23.69 -2.13
CA LEU A 410 4.87 25.09 -1.91
C LEU A 410 4.51 25.75 -3.24
N LEU A 411 3.33 26.37 -3.33
CA LEU A 411 2.90 27.12 -4.50
C LEU A 411 3.41 28.57 -4.47
N LYS A 412 3.50 29.20 -5.64
CA LYS A 412 3.94 30.61 -5.81
C LYS A 412 3.10 31.62 -5.01
N ASP A 413 1.85 31.29 -4.71
CA ASP A 413 0.95 32.11 -3.90
C ASP A 413 1.18 31.98 -2.38
N GLY A 414 2.13 31.14 -1.95
CA GLY A 414 2.49 30.93 -0.55
C GLY A 414 1.73 29.81 0.15
N ARG A 415 0.86 29.07 -0.54
CA ARG A 415 0.19 27.89 0.05
C ARG A 415 1.12 26.69 0.08
N PHE A 416 1.43 26.21 1.28
CA PHE A 416 2.18 24.99 1.54
C PHE A 416 1.21 23.81 1.72
N PHE A 417 1.43 22.71 1.01
CA PHE A 417 0.63 21.50 1.09
C PHE A 417 1.47 20.33 1.61
N HIS A 418 0.91 19.54 2.51
CA HIS A 418 1.57 18.36 3.07
C HIS A 418 0.54 17.29 3.48
N PRO A 419 0.91 16.00 3.53
CA PRO A 419 0.03 14.98 4.08
C PRO A 419 -0.16 15.16 5.59
N GLU A 420 -1.36 14.90 6.10
CA GLU A 420 -1.56 14.71 7.54
C GLU A 420 -1.00 13.34 7.93
N LYS A 421 -0.08 13.30 8.90
CA LYS A 421 0.42 12.05 9.48
C LYS A 421 -0.42 11.68 10.71
N THR A 422 -1.56 11.07 10.48
CA THR A 422 -2.39 10.39 11.49
C THR A 422 -2.15 8.88 11.45
N GLY A 423 -2.71 8.13 12.42
CA GLY A 423 -2.63 6.67 12.40
C GLY A 423 -3.26 6.06 11.13
N ASP A 424 -2.91 4.80 10.84
CA ASP A 424 -3.27 4.09 9.60
C ASP A 424 -4.80 4.04 9.30
N PHE A 425 -5.66 4.38 10.26
CA PHE A 425 -7.11 4.28 10.18
C PHE A 425 -7.87 5.61 9.97
N ASP A 426 -7.20 6.77 10.02
CA ASP A 426 -7.85 8.09 10.00
C ASP A 426 -8.09 8.67 8.58
N GLY A 427 -7.83 7.86 7.55
CA GLY A 427 -8.02 8.19 6.14
C GLY A 427 -6.96 9.15 5.58
N ALA A 428 -6.89 9.23 4.25
CA ALA A 428 -5.93 10.08 3.56
C ALA A 428 -6.36 11.55 3.59
N LYS A 429 -5.57 12.43 4.22
CA LYS A 429 -5.83 13.87 4.26
C LYS A 429 -4.62 14.68 3.80
N ILE A 430 -4.90 15.68 2.98
CA ILE A 430 -3.92 16.68 2.55
C ILE A 430 -4.25 17.99 3.24
N MET A 431 -3.27 18.51 3.96
CA MET A 431 -3.35 19.76 4.70
C MET A 431 -2.75 20.89 3.87
N MET A 432 -3.28 22.10 4.06
CA MET A 432 -2.76 23.32 3.50
C MET A 432 -2.53 24.34 4.61
N ILE A 433 -1.40 25.03 4.51
CA ILE A 433 -1.01 26.11 5.40
C ILE A 433 -0.59 27.30 4.55
N PRO A 434 -1.24 28.47 4.65
CA PRO A 434 -0.74 29.70 4.06
C PRO A 434 0.55 30.13 4.77
N THR A 435 1.58 30.48 3.99
CA THR A 435 2.89 30.89 4.50
C THR A 435 3.27 32.27 4.00
N ASP A 436 4.02 33.01 4.82
CA ASP A 436 4.67 34.24 4.38
C ASP A 436 5.74 33.92 3.32
N ARG A 437 5.64 34.57 2.15
CA ARG A 437 6.50 34.29 1.00
C ARG A 437 7.97 34.62 1.24
N SER A 438 8.30 35.50 2.19
CA SER A 438 9.67 35.91 2.47
C SER A 438 10.34 35.14 3.60
N THR A 439 9.58 34.73 4.62
CA THR A 439 10.12 34.10 5.84
C THR A 439 9.73 32.63 6.01
N GLY A 440 8.59 32.23 5.45
CA GLY A 440 8.07 30.87 5.49
C GLY A 440 7.22 30.65 6.73
N GLN A 441 6.97 31.72 7.48
CA GLN A 441 6.15 31.73 8.67
C GLN A 441 4.71 31.39 8.32
N PHE A 442 4.14 30.47 9.10
CA PHE A 442 2.74 30.10 8.95
C PHE A 442 1.83 31.26 9.36
N LEU A 443 0.91 31.61 8.47
CA LEU A 443 -0.02 32.72 8.67
C LEU A 443 -1.31 32.26 9.36
N SER A 444 -1.56 30.95 9.42
CA SER A 444 -2.71 30.35 10.09
C SER A 444 -2.44 28.89 10.45
N HIS A 445 -3.40 28.26 11.13
CA HIS A 445 -3.35 26.84 11.43
C HIS A 445 -3.59 25.99 10.17
N PRO A 446 -3.11 24.74 10.12
CA PRO A 446 -3.37 23.83 9.01
C PRO A 446 -4.86 23.62 8.76
N GLN A 447 -5.24 23.65 7.49
CA GLN A 447 -6.60 23.41 7.02
C GLN A 447 -6.61 22.18 6.13
N ALA A 448 -7.51 21.24 6.39
CA ALA A 448 -7.71 20.10 5.49
C ALA A 448 -8.32 20.61 4.17
N VAL A 449 -7.67 20.29 3.05
CA VAL A 449 -8.08 20.77 1.73
C VAL A 449 -8.76 19.68 0.92
N SER A 450 -8.23 18.46 0.96
CA SER A 450 -8.89 17.30 0.41
C SER A 450 -9.14 16.27 1.49
N THR A 451 -10.40 15.85 1.62
CA THR A 451 -10.72 14.50 2.07
C THR A 451 -11.01 13.72 0.80
N SER A 452 -10.04 13.01 0.26
CA SER A 452 -10.44 11.93 -0.63
C SER A 452 -11.11 10.90 0.27
N GLN A 453 -12.44 10.85 0.26
CA GLN A 453 -13.11 9.57 0.41
C GLN A 453 -12.79 8.76 -0.86
N VAL A 454 -11.52 8.47 -1.14
CA VAL A 454 -11.20 7.37 -2.04
C VAL A 454 -11.69 6.15 -1.25
N PRO A 455 -12.76 5.48 -1.70
CA PRO A 455 -13.30 4.34 -0.98
C PRO A 455 -12.17 3.33 -0.79
N ASP A 456 -12.10 2.78 0.43
CA ASP A 456 -11.20 1.69 0.78
C ASP A 456 -9.67 1.99 0.75
N VAL A 457 -9.27 3.25 0.81
CA VAL A 457 -7.88 3.66 1.09
C VAL A 457 -7.71 3.99 2.58
N TRP A 458 -6.89 3.18 3.26
CA TRP A 458 -6.59 3.30 4.69
C TRP A 458 -5.09 3.57 4.89
N GLY A 459 -4.77 4.84 5.19
CA GLY A 459 -3.42 5.31 5.46
C GLY A 459 -3.22 6.78 5.05
N PRO A 460 -2.24 7.49 5.63
CA PRO A 460 -1.91 8.84 5.20
C PRO A 460 -1.34 8.82 3.77
N PRO A 461 -1.52 9.90 2.98
CA PRO A 461 -0.87 10.01 1.69
C PRO A 461 0.66 9.88 1.84
N GLY A 462 1.29 9.22 0.86
CA GLY A 462 2.73 9.02 0.78
C GLY A 462 3.42 10.27 0.24
N VAL A 463 4.14 10.13 -0.88
CA VAL A 463 4.74 11.27 -1.58
C VAL A 463 3.64 12.16 -2.16
N LEU A 464 3.85 13.47 -2.12
CA LEU A 464 2.95 14.49 -2.65
C LEU A 464 3.75 15.41 -3.58
N SER A 465 3.24 15.67 -4.77
CA SER A 465 3.86 16.57 -5.75
C SER A 465 2.82 17.40 -6.50
N ALA A 466 3.28 18.43 -7.21
CA ALA A 466 2.42 19.31 -8.00
C ALA A 466 3.16 19.88 -9.21
N SER A 467 2.40 20.25 -10.25
CA SER A 467 2.91 21.06 -11.34
C SER A 467 3.29 22.47 -10.86
N SER A 468 4.18 23.17 -11.56
CA SER A 468 4.69 24.49 -11.12
C SER A 468 3.61 25.59 -11.06
N ASN A 469 2.53 25.44 -11.83
CA ASN A 469 1.36 26.31 -11.77
C ASN A 469 0.34 25.87 -10.69
N GLY A 470 0.56 24.74 -10.03
CA GLY A 470 -0.34 24.16 -9.03
C GLY A 470 -1.64 23.61 -9.61
N ASN A 471 -1.78 23.48 -10.94
CA ASN A 471 -3.00 22.99 -11.59
C ASN A 471 -3.19 21.48 -11.47
N TRP A 472 -2.10 20.74 -11.34
CA TRP A 472 -2.09 19.30 -11.11
C TRP A 472 -1.45 19.00 -9.76
N ILE A 473 -2.03 18.04 -9.05
CA ILE A 473 -1.43 17.42 -7.88
C ILE A 473 -1.38 15.91 -8.06
N GLY A 474 -0.33 15.30 -7.53
CA GLY A 474 -0.10 13.87 -7.54
C GLY A 474 0.17 13.40 -6.11
N THR A 475 -0.24 12.19 -5.80
CA THR A 475 0.14 11.54 -4.54
C THR A 475 0.13 10.02 -4.66
N VAL A 476 0.93 9.36 -3.82
CA VAL A 476 0.83 7.91 -3.63
C VAL A 476 -0.18 7.63 -2.53
N LEU A 477 -1.27 6.95 -2.88
CA LEU A 477 -2.21 6.41 -1.90
C LEU A 477 -1.94 4.93 -1.71
N SER A 478 -1.81 4.51 -0.46
CA SER A 478 -1.66 3.10 -0.10
C SER A 478 -2.77 2.68 0.84
N SER A 479 -3.27 1.46 0.64
CA SER A 479 -4.21 0.83 1.56
C SER A 479 -3.59 -0.46 2.07
N ARG A 480 -3.76 -0.70 3.36
CA ARG A 480 -3.33 -1.94 4.02
C ARG A 480 -4.57 -2.67 4.51
N THR A 481 -4.84 -3.83 3.92
CA THR A 481 -5.94 -4.69 4.33
C THR A 481 -5.40 -6.02 4.84
N SER A 482 -6.02 -6.57 5.87
CA SER A 482 -5.85 -7.99 6.21
C SER A 482 -6.81 -8.80 5.35
N ASP A 483 -6.30 -9.81 4.64
CA ASP A 483 -7.11 -10.72 3.85
C ASP A 483 -6.91 -12.16 4.31
N VAL A 484 -7.92 -13.00 4.05
CA VAL A 484 -7.84 -14.43 4.34
C VAL A 484 -7.09 -15.12 3.19
N TYR A 485 -6.02 -15.81 3.52
CA TYR A 485 -5.29 -16.69 2.63
C TYR A 485 -5.52 -18.15 3.01
N VAL A 486 -5.48 -19.03 2.01
CA VAL A 486 -5.56 -20.48 2.18
C VAL A 486 -4.33 -21.11 1.54
N ALA A 487 -3.67 -22.02 2.26
CA ALA A 487 -2.57 -22.83 1.74
C ALA A 487 -2.81 -24.32 1.97
N GLU A 488 -2.20 -25.15 1.12
CA GLU A 488 -2.10 -26.60 1.36
C GLU A 488 -0.98 -26.87 2.37
N ILE A 489 -1.20 -27.82 3.27
CA ILE A 489 -0.21 -28.29 4.24
C ILE A 489 0.42 -29.58 3.73
N HIS A 490 1.74 -29.58 3.56
CA HIS A 490 2.50 -30.78 3.17
C HIS A 490 3.24 -31.38 4.38
N TRP A 491 3.17 -32.70 4.56
CA TRP A 491 3.71 -33.44 5.72
C TRP A 491 4.75 -34.49 5.27
N PRO A 492 5.72 -34.93 6.12
CA PRO A 492 6.03 -34.48 7.50
C PRO A 492 6.93 -33.24 7.55
N GLY A 493 6.83 -32.45 8.63
CA GLY A 493 7.50 -31.15 8.73
C GLY A 493 6.68 -30.10 7.97
N PRO A 494 5.58 -29.61 8.55
CA PRO A 494 4.55 -28.90 7.79
C PRO A 494 5.13 -27.71 7.06
N THR A 495 4.91 -27.66 5.75
CA THR A 495 5.20 -26.48 4.93
C THR A 495 3.92 -26.03 4.26
N LEU A 496 3.74 -24.71 4.16
CA LEU A 496 2.62 -24.11 3.45
C LEU A 496 2.98 -23.96 1.97
N ILE A 497 2.21 -24.59 1.09
CA ILE A 497 2.38 -24.51 -0.36
C ILE A 497 1.08 -24.01 -1.01
N LYS A 498 1.21 -23.45 -2.22
CA LYS A 498 0.08 -22.90 -2.99
C LYS A 498 -0.80 -21.96 -2.16
N ALA A 499 -0.19 -21.03 -1.43
CA ALA A 499 -0.93 -20.02 -0.70
C ALA A 499 -1.67 -19.10 -1.70
N THR A 500 -3.00 -19.06 -1.61
CA THR A 500 -3.85 -18.23 -2.45
C THR A 500 -4.75 -17.35 -1.60
N ARG A 501 -4.95 -16.10 -2.01
CA ARG A 501 -5.93 -15.19 -1.41
C ARG A 501 -7.34 -15.76 -1.63
N LEU A 502 -8.14 -15.82 -0.56
CA LEU A 502 -9.54 -16.22 -0.61
C LEU A 502 -10.44 -15.01 -0.75
N THR A 503 -10.29 -14.01 0.13
CA THR A 503 -11.14 -12.82 0.14
C THR A 503 -10.58 -11.76 -0.79
N ASP A 504 -11.30 -11.34 -1.83
CA ASP A 504 -10.83 -10.30 -2.78
C ASP A 504 -11.34 -8.88 -2.45
N HIS A 505 -12.18 -8.75 -1.43
CA HIS A 505 -12.84 -7.50 -1.08
C HIS A 505 -11.96 -6.60 -0.20
N SER A 506 -11.96 -5.30 -0.49
CA SER A 506 -11.13 -4.22 0.06
C SER A 506 -11.37 -3.90 1.55
N ARG A 507 -11.34 -4.91 2.43
CA ARG A 507 -11.74 -4.82 3.85
C ARG A 507 -10.86 -5.72 4.72
N ASN A 508 -10.75 -5.42 6.01
CA ASN A 508 -10.05 -6.29 6.95
C ASN A 508 -10.88 -7.54 7.24
N ASN A 509 -10.38 -8.69 6.79
CA ASN A 509 -10.97 -10.02 6.97
C ASN A 509 -10.04 -10.89 7.83
N TYR A 510 -10.62 -11.62 8.78
CA TYR A 510 -9.89 -12.43 9.75
C TYR A 510 -10.50 -13.83 9.86
N PRO A 511 -9.76 -14.91 9.55
CA PRO A 511 -10.32 -16.25 9.50
C PRO A 511 -10.58 -16.84 10.89
N HIS A 512 -11.66 -17.61 11.02
CA HIS A 512 -12.02 -18.28 12.28
C HIS A 512 -12.18 -19.79 12.15
N THR A 513 -12.96 -20.27 11.17
CA THR A 513 -13.25 -21.71 11.06
C THR A 513 -13.49 -22.15 9.63
N TRP A 514 -13.38 -23.45 9.39
CA TRP A 514 -13.76 -24.09 8.14
C TRP A 514 -15.16 -24.66 8.24
N THR A 515 -15.89 -24.62 7.13
CA THR A 515 -17.09 -25.45 6.96
C THR A 515 -16.77 -26.93 7.21
N PRO A 516 -17.73 -27.74 7.70
CA PRO A 516 -17.48 -29.15 8.04
C PRO A 516 -16.92 -30.00 6.89
N ASN A 517 -17.25 -29.66 5.65
CA ASN A 517 -16.76 -30.31 4.43
C ASN A 517 -15.44 -29.71 3.89
N GLY A 518 -14.95 -28.60 4.45
CA GLY A 518 -13.67 -28.00 4.12
C GLY A 518 -13.62 -27.27 2.77
N ASP A 519 -14.77 -26.85 2.24
CA ASP A 519 -14.87 -26.15 0.94
C ASP A 519 -15.03 -24.63 1.06
N ALA A 520 -15.25 -24.12 2.27
CA ALA A 520 -15.38 -22.69 2.57
C ALA A 520 -14.81 -22.32 3.95
N VAL A 521 -14.39 -21.06 4.09
CA VAL A 521 -13.87 -20.47 5.33
C VAL A 521 -14.83 -19.41 5.84
N LEU A 522 -15.05 -19.38 7.16
CA LEU A 522 -15.75 -18.32 7.86
C LEU A 522 -14.75 -17.33 8.44
N PHE A 523 -15.09 -16.06 8.36
CA PHE A 523 -14.25 -14.95 8.81
C PHE A 523 -15.12 -13.80 9.31
N ASP A 524 -14.58 -12.99 10.23
CA ASP A 524 -15.17 -11.69 10.52
C ASP A 524 -14.64 -10.62 9.56
N ARG A 525 -15.51 -9.67 9.23
CA ARG A 525 -15.16 -8.47 8.48
C ARG A 525 -15.24 -7.25 9.39
N ASN A 526 -14.09 -6.73 9.77
CA ASN A 526 -13.96 -5.70 10.81
C ASN A 526 -14.10 -4.27 10.26
N ASP A 527 -15.21 -3.97 9.57
CA ASP A 527 -15.43 -2.63 9.03
C ASP A 527 -16.88 -2.11 9.19
N ARG A 528 -17.12 -1.50 10.36
CA ARG A 528 -18.35 -0.77 10.76
C ARG A 528 -19.68 -1.54 10.74
N ASN A 529 -19.75 -2.72 10.14
CA ASN A 529 -21.00 -3.45 9.90
C ASN A 529 -21.06 -4.86 10.49
N ALA A 530 -20.05 -5.28 11.26
CA ALA A 530 -20.09 -6.49 12.09
C ALA A 530 -20.68 -7.73 11.41
N VAL A 531 -20.02 -8.17 10.34
CA VAL A 531 -20.50 -9.26 9.48
C VAL A 531 -19.64 -10.51 9.70
N ILE A 532 -20.29 -11.64 9.97
CA ILE A 532 -19.68 -12.95 9.80
C ILE A 532 -19.89 -13.37 8.35
N GLY A 533 -18.80 -13.45 7.61
CA GLY A 533 -18.75 -13.88 6.23
C GLY A 533 -18.42 -15.36 6.09
N LYS A 534 -18.83 -15.92 4.96
CA LYS A 534 -18.40 -17.23 4.48
C LYS A 534 -18.06 -17.13 3.00
N GLU A 535 -16.93 -17.67 2.59
CA GLU A 535 -16.51 -17.69 1.19
C GLU A 535 -15.98 -19.07 0.80
N ARG A 536 -16.44 -19.56 -0.35
CA ARG A 536 -16.09 -20.86 -0.92
C ARG A 536 -14.78 -20.77 -1.68
N LEU A 537 -13.98 -21.82 -1.61
CA LEU A 537 -12.73 -21.91 -2.37
C LEU A 537 -13.03 -21.87 -3.87
N GLY A 538 -12.44 -20.91 -4.57
CA GLY A 538 -12.60 -20.74 -6.02
C GLY A 538 -13.83 -19.96 -6.46
N GLU A 539 -14.65 -19.47 -5.52
CA GLU A 539 -15.75 -18.55 -5.80
C GLU A 539 -15.40 -17.18 -5.23
N ALA A 540 -15.38 -16.14 -6.07
CA ALA A 540 -15.15 -14.75 -5.66
C ALA A 540 -16.46 -14.12 -5.16
N LYS A 541 -17.06 -14.70 -4.11
CA LYS A 541 -18.35 -14.25 -3.57
C LYS A 541 -18.50 -14.55 -2.09
N MET A 542 -18.56 -13.49 -1.30
CA MET A 542 -18.92 -13.55 0.12
C MET A 542 -20.43 -13.81 0.32
N GLU A 543 -20.75 -14.81 1.13
CA GLU A 543 -22.08 -15.02 1.74
C GLU A 543 -22.11 -14.43 3.15
N VAL A 544 -23.19 -13.71 3.49
CA VAL A 544 -23.41 -13.19 4.84
C VAL A 544 -24.07 -14.28 5.69
N VAL A 545 -23.37 -14.75 6.72
CA VAL A 545 -23.89 -15.73 7.69
C VAL A 545 -24.69 -15.04 8.79
N ALA A 546 -24.14 -13.96 9.35
CA ALA A 546 -24.77 -13.18 10.40
C ALA A 546 -24.33 -11.72 10.33
N GLN A 547 -25.22 -10.82 10.75
CA GLN A 547 -24.95 -9.41 10.90
C GLN A 547 -25.56 -8.91 12.22
N LEU A 548 -24.72 -8.33 13.08
CA LEU A 548 -25.11 -7.80 14.39
C LEU A 548 -24.97 -6.28 14.47
N PRO A 549 -25.58 -5.62 15.47
CA PRO A 549 -25.40 -4.20 15.71
C PRO A 549 -23.98 -3.82 16.16
N ASN A 550 -23.29 -4.69 16.92
CA ASN A 550 -21.89 -4.51 17.32
C ASN A 550 -20.99 -5.58 16.71
N ILE A 551 -19.67 -5.42 16.83
CA ILE A 551 -18.64 -6.30 16.24
C ILE A 551 -18.93 -7.76 16.59
N ALA A 552 -19.07 -8.61 15.57
CA ALA A 552 -19.20 -10.05 15.71
C ALA A 552 -17.90 -10.71 15.23
N ALA A 553 -17.33 -11.61 16.03
CA ALA A 553 -16.11 -12.36 15.67
C ALA A 553 -16.11 -13.75 16.31
N MET A 554 -15.02 -14.50 16.12
CA MET A 554 -14.76 -15.81 16.72
C MET A 554 -15.83 -16.85 16.34
N ALA A 555 -16.15 -16.88 15.05
CA ALA A 555 -17.17 -17.78 14.53
C ALA A 555 -16.66 -19.22 14.45
N GLU A 556 -17.35 -20.16 15.09
CA GLU A 556 -17.02 -21.59 15.05
C GLU A 556 -18.24 -22.46 14.79
N PHE A 557 -18.05 -23.55 14.06
CA PHE A 557 -19.10 -24.56 13.89
C PHE A 557 -19.22 -25.41 15.15
N SER A 558 -20.47 -25.75 15.51
CA SER A 558 -20.71 -26.82 16.47
C SER A 558 -20.07 -28.13 16.00
N PRO A 559 -19.74 -29.05 16.93
CA PRO A 559 -19.11 -30.33 16.59
C PRO A 559 -19.93 -31.16 15.59
N ASP A 560 -21.25 -31.11 15.69
CA ASP A 560 -22.20 -31.76 14.77
C ASP A 560 -22.41 -31.02 13.44
N GLY A 561 -21.81 -29.84 13.29
CA GLY A 561 -21.88 -28.99 12.10
C GLY A 561 -23.21 -28.28 11.88
N LYS A 562 -24.20 -28.43 12.78
CA LYS A 562 -25.55 -27.89 12.59
C LYS A 562 -25.69 -26.42 12.95
N TRP A 563 -24.82 -25.91 13.81
CA TRP A 563 -24.87 -24.54 14.33
C TRP A 563 -23.56 -23.82 14.07
N ILE A 564 -23.66 -22.50 13.94
CA ILE A 564 -22.53 -21.57 13.92
C ILE A 564 -22.68 -20.69 15.15
N LEU A 565 -21.69 -20.71 16.03
CA LEU A 565 -21.61 -19.86 17.21
C LEU A 565 -20.62 -18.72 16.95
N PHE A 566 -20.81 -17.56 17.58
CA PHE A 566 -19.91 -16.40 17.48
C PHE A 566 -20.13 -15.45 18.66
N THR A 567 -19.14 -14.60 18.93
CA THR A 567 -19.17 -13.63 20.04
C THR A 567 -19.42 -12.22 19.51
N GLU A 568 -20.31 -11.48 20.18
CA GLU A 568 -20.50 -10.05 19.97
C GLU A 568 -19.66 -9.24 20.97
N PHE A 569 -19.07 -8.12 20.54
CA PHE A 569 -18.19 -7.26 21.32
C PHE A 569 -18.65 -5.80 21.36
N ALA A 570 -18.54 -5.14 22.52
CA ALA A 570 -18.90 -3.74 22.70
C ALA A 570 -17.80 -2.80 22.21
N GLY A 571 -17.84 -2.44 20.92
CA GLY A 571 -16.97 -1.43 20.30
C GLY A 571 -15.52 -1.87 20.06
N SER A 572 -14.92 -2.64 20.97
CA SER A 572 -13.60 -3.26 20.86
C SER A 572 -13.67 -4.73 21.26
N PRO A 573 -12.89 -5.64 20.64
CA PRO A 573 -12.85 -7.07 20.96
C PRO A 573 -12.52 -7.40 22.43
N SER A 574 -12.18 -6.44 23.28
CA SER A 574 -11.81 -6.66 24.68
C SER A 574 -13.00 -6.86 25.64
N HIS A 575 -14.24 -6.63 25.20
CA HIS A 575 -15.43 -6.72 26.06
C HIS A 575 -16.56 -7.47 25.34
N ALA A 576 -16.65 -8.78 25.56
CA ALA A 576 -17.73 -9.59 25.01
C ALA A 576 -19.09 -9.19 25.63
N VAL A 577 -20.08 -9.00 24.77
CA VAL A 577 -21.48 -8.69 25.11
C VAL A 577 -22.29 -9.97 25.27
N GLY A 578 -21.99 -11.00 24.48
CA GLY A 578 -22.72 -12.25 24.48
C GLY A 578 -22.22 -13.23 23.42
N ILE A 579 -22.52 -14.51 23.63
CA ILE A 579 -22.35 -15.56 22.62
C ILE A 579 -23.69 -15.75 21.91
N PHE A 580 -23.67 -15.80 20.59
CA PHE A 580 -24.82 -16.01 19.74
C PHE A 580 -24.67 -17.33 18.98
N SER A 581 -25.80 -17.93 18.61
CA SER A 581 -25.85 -19.06 17.70
C SER A 581 -26.86 -18.84 16.58
N VAL A 582 -26.57 -19.43 15.42
CA VAL A 582 -27.45 -19.47 14.25
C VAL A 582 -27.39 -20.87 13.62
N PRO A 583 -28.50 -21.40 13.07
CA PRO A 583 -28.43 -22.63 12.28
C PRO A 583 -27.49 -22.45 11.08
N SER A 584 -26.71 -23.48 10.77
CA SER A 584 -25.76 -23.50 9.64
C SER A 584 -26.41 -23.27 8.27
N GLU A 585 -27.68 -23.67 8.12
CA GLU A 585 -28.52 -23.43 6.95
C GLU A 585 -29.08 -22.00 6.88
N GLY A 586 -28.76 -21.16 7.86
CA GLY A 586 -29.24 -19.79 7.99
C GLY A 586 -30.42 -19.64 8.96
N GLY A 587 -30.68 -18.39 9.33
CA GLY A 587 -31.72 -18.05 10.30
C GLY A 587 -31.39 -16.74 11.02
N LYS A 588 -32.18 -16.41 12.04
CA LYS A 588 -31.90 -15.26 12.91
C LYS A 588 -30.95 -15.68 14.04
N PRO A 589 -29.84 -14.96 14.27
CA PRO A 589 -28.99 -15.17 15.44
C PRO A 589 -29.78 -15.07 16.75
N THR A 590 -29.50 -15.98 17.67
CA THR A 590 -30.09 -16.02 19.01
C THR A 590 -28.98 -15.98 20.06
N GLN A 591 -29.11 -15.09 21.04
CA GLN A 591 -28.16 -15.01 22.15
C GLN A 591 -28.33 -16.22 23.07
N LEU A 592 -27.23 -16.87 23.41
CA LEU A 592 -27.20 -17.99 24.34
C LEU A 592 -27.24 -17.50 25.79
N HIS A 593 -27.81 -18.33 26.67
CA HIS A 593 -27.79 -18.03 28.10
C HIS A 593 -26.40 -18.33 28.68
N THR A 594 -25.75 -17.31 29.20
CA THR A 594 -24.45 -17.39 29.89
C THR A 594 -24.52 -16.60 31.20
N THR A 595 -23.62 -16.89 32.12
CA THR A 595 -23.43 -16.11 33.35
C THR A 595 -22.01 -15.55 33.42
N GLY A 596 -21.82 -14.48 34.20
CA GLY A 596 -20.49 -13.92 34.45
C GLY A 596 -19.88 -13.14 33.28
N THR A 597 -18.56 -12.91 33.35
CA THR A 597 -17.80 -12.19 32.32
C THR A 597 -17.32 -13.19 31.27
N ILE A 598 -18.00 -13.20 30.12
CA ILE A 598 -17.63 -14.06 28.99
C ILE A 598 -16.28 -13.62 28.45
N GLU A 599 -15.34 -14.56 28.32
CA GLU A 599 -14.07 -14.30 27.65
C GLU A 599 -14.06 -14.82 26.22
N GLU A 600 -14.14 -16.15 26.06
CA GLU A 600 -13.95 -16.83 24.78
C GLU A 600 -14.58 -18.22 24.82
N PHE A 601 -14.86 -18.81 23.65
CA PHE A 601 -15.28 -20.20 23.52
C PHE A 601 -14.61 -20.84 22.30
N HIS A 602 -14.44 -22.16 22.34
CA HIS A 602 -13.98 -22.96 21.21
C HIS A 602 -14.77 -24.26 21.10
N CYS A 603 -14.93 -24.75 19.88
CA CYS A 603 -15.64 -25.96 19.53
C CYS A 603 -14.67 -27.00 18.94
N PRO A 604 -14.71 -28.26 19.44
CA PRO A 604 -13.88 -29.32 18.89
C PRO A 604 -14.35 -29.72 17.48
N THR A 605 -13.43 -30.22 16.66
CA THR A 605 -13.74 -30.66 15.29
C THR A 605 -14.42 -32.03 15.24
N SER A 606 -14.25 -32.87 16.27
CA SER A 606 -14.89 -34.18 16.41
C SER A 606 -16.32 -34.04 16.90
N SER A 607 -17.26 -34.69 16.21
CA SER A 607 -18.69 -34.69 16.56
C SER A 607 -19.02 -35.34 17.92
N LYS A 608 -18.02 -35.89 18.62
CA LYS A 608 -18.17 -36.48 19.97
C LYS A 608 -17.84 -35.49 21.09
N GLY A 609 -17.17 -34.39 20.78
CA GLY A 609 -16.83 -33.35 21.75
C GLY A 609 -17.99 -32.37 21.97
N SER A 610 -17.86 -31.54 22.99
CA SER A 610 -18.74 -30.39 23.25
C SER A 610 -17.93 -29.12 23.07
N CYS A 611 -18.58 -28.02 22.63
CA CYS A 611 -17.95 -26.71 22.73
C CYS A 611 -17.66 -26.38 24.21
N VAL A 612 -16.64 -25.57 24.43
CA VAL A 612 -16.13 -25.19 25.75
C VAL A 612 -16.04 -23.67 25.79
N MET A 613 -16.54 -23.07 26.87
CA MET A 613 -16.47 -21.64 27.13
C MET A 613 -15.57 -21.39 28.34
N ARG A 614 -14.76 -20.33 28.30
CA ARG A 614 -13.95 -19.84 29.42
C ARG A 614 -14.58 -18.58 30.03
N GLU A 615 -14.64 -18.56 31.36
CA GLU A 615 -15.00 -17.41 32.17
C GLU A 615 -13.86 -17.16 33.18
N THR A 616 -13.51 -15.90 33.42
CA THR A 616 -12.72 -15.54 34.61
C THR A 616 -13.67 -15.12 35.72
N ASN A 617 -13.59 -15.81 36.85
CA ASN A 617 -14.41 -15.51 38.02
C ASN A 617 -13.78 -14.42 38.91
N ASP A 618 -14.54 -13.98 39.92
CA ASP A 618 -14.11 -12.96 40.89
C ASP A 618 -12.85 -13.35 41.70
N ASN A 619 -12.50 -14.64 41.73
CA ASN A 619 -11.32 -15.14 42.44
C ASN A 619 -10.05 -15.16 41.59
N GLN A 620 -10.09 -14.62 40.37
CA GLN A 620 -9.00 -14.77 39.40
C GLN A 620 -8.68 -16.25 39.16
N GLU A 621 -9.70 -17.01 38.78
CA GLU A 621 -9.56 -18.38 38.26
C GLU A 621 -10.16 -18.45 36.86
N SER A 622 -9.51 -19.18 35.96
CA SER A 622 -10.08 -19.52 34.66
C SER A 622 -10.95 -20.77 34.82
N VAL A 623 -12.25 -20.60 34.62
CA VAL A 623 -13.26 -21.66 34.73
C VAL A 623 -13.77 -22.02 33.35
N PHE A 624 -13.77 -23.31 33.04
CA PHE A 624 -14.23 -23.84 31.76
C PHE A 624 -15.57 -24.53 31.94
N TYR A 625 -16.53 -24.20 31.08
CA TYR A 625 -17.88 -24.77 31.05
C TYR A 625 -18.13 -25.45 29.71
N ALA A 626 -18.90 -26.54 29.71
CA ALA A 626 -19.48 -27.04 28.47
C ALA A 626 -20.49 -26.01 27.92
N LEU A 627 -20.51 -25.83 26.60
CA LEU A 627 -21.37 -24.88 25.90
C LEU A 627 -22.24 -25.62 24.88
N ASP A 628 -23.55 -25.59 25.08
CA ASP A 628 -24.53 -26.12 24.14
C ASP A 628 -24.99 -25.03 23.15
N PRO A 629 -25.05 -25.28 21.83
CA PRO A 629 -25.38 -24.29 20.83
C PRO A 629 -26.84 -23.80 20.86
N VAL A 630 -27.70 -24.38 21.71
CA VAL A 630 -29.10 -24.00 21.87
C VAL A 630 -29.40 -23.58 23.31
N GLN A 631 -28.95 -24.36 24.29
CA GLN A 631 -29.23 -24.15 25.71
C GLN A 631 -28.23 -23.18 26.37
N GLY A 632 -27.09 -22.91 25.74
CA GLY A 632 -26.05 -22.05 26.28
C GLY A 632 -25.15 -22.78 27.29
N MET A 633 -24.67 -22.05 28.29
CA MET A 633 -23.73 -22.54 29.29
C MET A 633 -24.30 -23.73 30.09
N GLN A 634 -23.50 -24.78 30.24
CA GLN A 634 -23.83 -26.01 30.94
C GLN A 634 -22.94 -26.20 32.18
N GLN A 635 -22.65 -27.44 32.57
CA GLN A 635 -21.81 -27.75 33.72
C GLN A 635 -20.34 -27.33 33.54
N GLU A 636 -19.68 -27.01 34.66
CA GLU A 636 -18.23 -26.82 34.75
C GLU A 636 -17.50 -28.11 34.38
N VAL A 637 -16.43 -28.00 33.60
CA VAL A 637 -15.59 -29.11 33.12
C VAL A 637 -14.14 -29.01 33.56
N ALA A 638 -13.65 -27.81 33.88
CA ALA A 638 -12.32 -27.58 34.45
C ALA A 638 -12.21 -26.23 35.14
N ARG A 639 -11.24 -26.10 36.05
CA ARG A 639 -10.87 -24.87 36.75
C ARG A 639 -9.38 -24.85 37.04
N ILE A 640 -8.73 -23.75 36.72
CA ILE A 640 -7.28 -23.53 36.93
C ILE A 640 -7.04 -22.11 37.48
N PRO A 641 -5.88 -21.84 38.11
CA PRO A 641 -5.46 -20.48 38.43
C PRO A 641 -5.47 -19.58 37.18
N TRP A 642 -5.86 -18.32 37.33
CA TRP A 642 -5.90 -17.39 36.20
C TRP A 642 -4.50 -17.07 35.67
N GLU A 643 -4.39 -17.07 34.35
CA GLU A 643 -3.24 -16.58 33.61
C GLU A 643 -3.64 -15.30 32.85
N PRO A 644 -2.73 -14.31 32.70
CA PRO A 644 -3.04 -13.08 31.95
C PRO A 644 -3.48 -13.39 30.51
N ASN A 645 -4.73 -13.07 30.19
CA ASN A 645 -5.40 -13.46 28.95
C ASN A 645 -5.10 -12.51 27.77
N ILE A 646 -4.87 -13.10 26.60
CA ILE A 646 -4.99 -12.44 25.30
C ILE A 646 -6.02 -13.22 24.46
N LEU A 647 -6.96 -12.53 23.81
CA LEU A 647 -7.96 -13.20 22.94
C LEU A 647 -7.30 -14.15 21.94
N GLY A 648 -7.80 -15.38 21.83
CA GLY A 648 -7.24 -16.41 20.95
C GLY A 648 -6.02 -17.14 21.54
N ASP A 649 -5.73 -16.95 22.83
CA ASP A 649 -4.59 -17.58 23.52
C ASP A 649 -4.80 -19.05 23.90
N TRP A 650 -5.93 -19.64 23.56
CA TRP A 650 -6.20 -21.04 23.85
C TRP A 650 -6.98 -21.72 22.72
N SER A 651 -7.03 -23.05 22.77
CA SER A 651 -7.90 -23.85 21.91
C SER A 651 -8.21 -25.20 22.53
N VAL A 652 -9.31 -25.81 22.08
CA VAL A 652 -9.71 -27.15 22.51
C VAL A 652 -9.23 -28.22 21.53
N SER A 653 -8.80 -29.37 22.05
CA SER A 653 -8.33 -30.50 21.25
C SER A 653 -9.44 -31.00 20.31
N PRO A 654 -9.09 -31.64 19.17
CA PRO A 654 -10.08 -32.13 18.21
C PRO A 654 -11.16 -33.01 18.81
N ASP A 655 -10.86 -33.77 19.86
CA ASP A 655 -11.80 -34.65 20.56
C ASP A 655 -12.58 -33.98 21.71
N GLY A 656 -12.24 -32.74 22.07
CA GLY A 656 -12.89 -31.99 23.15
C GLY A 656 -12.39 -32.34 24.56
N ALA A 657 -11.29 -33.07 24.70
CA ALA A 657 -10.82 -33.59 26.00
C ALA A 657 -9.78 -32.71 26.69
N ILE A 658 -9.06 -31.86 25.96
CA ILE A 658 -7.91 -31.09 26.47
C ILE A 658 -8.00 -29.66 25.95
N VAL A 659 -7.76 -28.69 26.83
CA VAL A 659 -7.51 -27.29 26.47
C VAL A 659 -6.01 -27.05 26.40
N ALA A 660 -5.55 -26.41 25.33
CA ALA A 660 -4.19 -25.89 25.21
C ALA A 660 -4.21 -24.38 25.41
N ILE A 661 -3.34 -23.85 26.27
CA ILE A 661 -3.23 -22.42 26.62
C ILE A 661 -1.79 -21.98 26.35
N ALA A 662 -1.64 -20.83 25.69
CA ALA A 662 -0.35 -20.22 25.43
C ALA A 662 0.13 -19.43 26.65
N ASN A 663 1.35 -19.71 27.12
CA ASN A 663 2.00 -18.89 28.13
C ASN A 663 2.71 -17.69 27.49
N HIS A 664 2.33 -16.49 27.91
CA HIS A 664 2.82 -15.23 27.34
C HIS A 664 4.18 -14.78 27.90
N ASP A 665 4.77 -15.51 28.86
CA ASP A 665 6.10 -15.21 29.40
C ASP A 665 7.19 -15.38 28.32
N PRO A 666 7.85 -14.29 27.88
CA PRO A 666 8.90 -14.38 26.87
C PRO A 666 10.17 -15.10 27.36
N GLU A 667 10.37 -15.24 28.67
CA GLU A 667 11.53 -15.95 29.23
C GLU A 667 11.31 -17.47 29.25
N ASN A 668 10.05 -17.91 29.42
CA ASN A 668 9.67 -19.32 29.54
C ASN A 668 8.43 -19.65 28.67
N PRO A 669 8.48 -19.49 27.34
CA PRO A 669 7.34 -19.77 26.48
C PRO A 669 7.03 -21.27 26.47
N ASP A 670 5.81 -21.63 26.86
CA ASP A 670 5.27 -22.98 26.81
C ASP A 670 3.78 -23.02 26.47
N ILE A 671 3.31 -24.21 26.11
CA ILE A 671 1.88 -24.52 25.91
C ILE A 671 1.43 -25.36 27.09
N GLN A 672 0.52 -24.85 27.91
CA GLN A 672 -0.09 -25.57 29.01
C GLN A 672 -1.28 -26.40 28.50
N LEU A 673 -1.30 -27.69 28.82
CA LEU A 673 -2.34 -28.64 28.46
C LEU A 673 -3.17 -29.00 29.69
N VAL A 674 -4.46 -28.68 29.65
CA VAL A 674 -5.41 -28.80 30.75
C VAL A 674 -6.47 -29.84 30.40
N PRO A 675 -6.48 -31.02 31.06
CA PRO A 675 -7.53 -32.01 30.86
C PRO A 675 -8.90 -31.51 31.33
N LEU A 676 -9.92 -31.67 30.49
CA LEU A 676 -11.31 -31.36 30.83
C LEU A 676 -11.98 -32.57 31.50
N SER A 677 -12.08 -32.54 32.82
CA SER A 677 -12.66 -33.63 33.61
C SER A 677 -13.38 -33.07 34.85
N PRO A 678 -14.72 -33.08 34.90
CA PRO A 678 -15.51 -32.46 35.96
C PRO A 678 -15.31 -33.06 37.37
N HIS A 679 -14.64 -34.21 37.50
CA HIS A 679 -14.57 -34.98 38.77
C HIS A 679 -13.16 -35.47 39.14
N ARG A 680 -12.08 -34.87 38.62
CA ARG A 680 -10.70 -35.24 39.00
C ARG A 680 -9.87 -34.02 39.30
N SER A 681 -8.88 -34.19 40.18
CA SER A 681 -7.79 -33.24 40.33
C SER A 681 -7.13 -33.06 38.96
N ILE A 682 -7.15 -31.82 38.46
CA ILE A 682 -6.54 -31.44 37.19
C ILE A 682 -5.05 -31.33 37.43
N GLN A 683 -4.26 -32.06 36.64
CA GLN A 683 -2.81 -31.90 36.58
C GLN A 683 -2.45 -31.42 35.17
N PRO A 684 -2.21 -30.11 34.98
CA PRO A 684 -1.74 -29.60 33.71
C PRO A 684 -0.35 -30.16 33.37
N SER A 685 -0.08 -30.31 32.09
CA SER A 685 1.27 -30.61 31.57
C SER A 685 1.71 -29.48 30.64
N THR A 686 3.01 -29.28 30.44
CA THR A 686 3.51 -28.20 29.58
C THR A 686 4.38 -28.72 28.46
N ILE A 687 4.34 -28.03 27.32
CA ILE A 687 5.20 -28.27 26.16
C ILE A 687 6.04 -27.01 25.92
N PRO A 688 7.38 -27.07 26.10
CA PRO A 688 8.24 -25.90 25.89
C PRO A 688 8.28 -25.48 24.40
N VAL A 689 8.35 -24.18 24.14
CA VAL A 689 8.47 -23.59 22.80
C VAL A 689 9.69 -22.66 22.71
N PRO A 690 10.92 -23.21 22.70
CA PRO A 690 12.12 -22.39 22.81
C PRO A 690 12.41 -21.57 21.53
N GLY A 691 13.01 -20.39 21.71
CA GLY A 691 13.70 -19.66 20.63
C GLY A 691 12.86 -18.68 19.81
N PHE A 692 11.59 -18.49 20.15
CA PHE A 692 10.70 -17.50 19.54
C PHE A 692 10.15 -16.61 20.65
N GLY A 693 9.89 -15.32 20.34
CA GLY A 693 9.50 -14.30 21.34
C GLY A 693 8.16 -14.61 22.05
N ALA A 694 7.54 -13.60 22.66
CA ALA A 694 6.28 -13.78 23.40
C ALA A 694 5.21 -14.49 22.55
N MET A 695 4.71 -15.63 23.04
CA MET A 695 3.56 -16.31 22.45
C MET A 695 2.31 -15.43 22.57
N ARG A 696 1.38 -15.58 21.62
CA ARG A 696 0.14 -14.79 21.57
C ARG A 696 -1.11 -15.62 21.34
N GLY A 697 -0.97 -16.78 20.69
CA GLY A 697 -2.10 -17.61 20.30
C GLY A 697 -1.69 -19.06 20.07
N VAL A 698 -2.62 -19.99 20.28
CA VAL A 698 -2.41 -21.42 20.04
C VAL A 698 -3.67 -22.08 19.47
N THR A 699 -3.53 -22.82 18.38
CA THR A 699 -4.62 -23.57 17.74
C THR A 699 -4.21 -25.02 17.53
N TRP A 700 -4.99 -25.97 18.00
CA TRP A 700 -4.75 -27.40 17.75
C TRP A 700 -4.73 -27.74 16.26
N ALA A 701 -3.79 -28.59 15.85
CA ALA A 701 -3.86 -29.25 14.55
C ALA A 701 -4.97 -30.30 14.53
N SER A 702 -5.62 -30.47 13.39
CA SER A 702 -6.79 -31.36 13.23
C SER A 702 -6.51 -32.83 13.54
N ASP A 703 -5.26 -33.28 13.43
CA ASP A 703 -4.83 -34.65 13.75
C ASP A 703 -4.36 -34.82 15.22
N ALA A 704 -4.48 -33.76 16.02
CA ALA A 704 -4.05 -33.66 17.41
C ALA A 704 -2.54 -33.87 17.67
N LYS A 705 -1.68 -33.93 16.65
CA LYS A 705 -0.24 -34.20 16.83
C LYS A 705 0.61 -32.96 17.13
N GLY A 706 0.00 -31.79 17.12
CA GLY A 706 0.68 -30.53 17.38
C GLY A 706 -0.26 -29.33 17.33
N PHE A 707 0.34 -28.16 17.22
CA PHE A 707 -0.28 -26.86 17.39
C PHE A 707 0.24 -25.88 16.35
N PHE A 708 -0.64 -25.01 15.85
CA PHE A 708 -0.25 -23.77 15.19
C PHE A 708 -0.12 -22.68 16.26
N VAL A 709 1.02 -21.99 16.31
CA VAL A 709 1.35 -21.04 17.38
C VAL A 709 1.71 -19.69 16.77
N GLU A 710 1.12 -18.62 17.31
CA GLU A 710 1.51 -17.25 17.01
C GLU A 710 2.57 -16.78 18.03
N THR A 711 3.64 -16.18 17.52
CA THR A 711 4.62 -15.48 18.36
C THR A 711 4.88 -14.08 17.84
N LYS A 712 5.20 -13.15 18.75
CA LYS A 712 5.54 -11.76 18.42
C LYS A 712 7.00 -11.45 18.77
N THR A 713 7.70 -10.85 17.83
CA THR A 713 9.02 -10.24 18.03
C THR A 713 8.91 -8.71 18.07
N THR A 714 10.04 -8.01 18.17
CA THR A 714 10.08 -6.54 18.10
C THR A 714 9.69 -5.98 16.72
N THR A 715 9.81 -6.78 15.65
CA THR A 715 9.65 -6.29 14.26
C THR A 715 8.68 -7.10 13.41
N SER A 716 8.26 -8.29 13.87
CA SER A 716 7.38 -9.19 13.11
C SER A 716 6.57 -10.12 13.99
N TYR A 717 5.56 -10.74 13.40
CA TYR A 717 4.84 -11.89 13.93
C TYR A 717 5.25 -13.15 13.19
N ASN A 718 5.15 -14.31 13.84
CA ASN A 718 5.47 -15.60 13.23
C ASN A 718 4.33 -16.60 13.47
N LEU A 719 4.01 -17.34 12.41
CA LEU A 719 3.17 -18.54 12.47
C LEU A 719 4.09 -19.76 12.51
N LEU A 720 4.00 -20.51 13.60
CA LEU A 720 4.81 -21.70 13.87
C LEU A 720 3.93 -22.95 13.89
N TYR A 721 4.53 -24.10 13.64
CA TYR A 721 3.98 -25.39 14.04
C TYR A 721 4.84 -25.98 15.16
N VAL A 722 4.20 -26.42 16.24
CA VAL A 722 4.86 -27.07 17.37
C VAL A 722 4.26 -28.47 17.52
N ASN A 723 5.07 -29.51 17.44
CA ASN A 723 4.57 -30.87 17.68
C ASN A 723 4.48 -31.18 19.19
N GLN A 724 3.86 -32.31 19.56
CA GLN A 724 3.74 -32.72 20.97
C GLN A 724 5.07 -32.96 21.71
N ALA A 725 6.19 -33.06 20.99
CA ALA A 725 7.52 -33.19 21.57
C ALA A 725 8.22 -31.83 21.77
N GLY A 726 7.58 -30.70 21.43
CA GLY A 726 8.14 -29.36 21.50
C GLY A 726 9.05 -29.00 20.32
N HIS A 727 9.06 -29.78 19.24
CA HIS A 727 9.80 -29.42 18.03
C HIS A 727 9.06 -28.33 17.27
N VAL A 728 9.75 -27.23 16.99
CA VAL A 728 9.19 -26.02 16.38
C VAL A 728 9.60 -25.94 14.90
N THR A 729 8.64 -25.61 14.05
CA THR A 729 8.82 -25.34 12.61
C THR A 729 8.24 -23.98 12.29
N LEU A 730 9.03 -23.06 11.73
CA LEU A 730 8.53 -21.77 11.23
C LEU A 730 7.78 -21.99 9.92
N LEU A 731 6.49 -21.66 9.90
CA LEU A 731 5.66 -21.76 8.69
C LEU A 731 5.67 -20.48 7.87
N ARG A 732 5.55 -19.33 8.56
CA ARG A 732 5.46 -18.02 7.90
C ARG A 732 5.82 -16.89 8.86
N GLN A 733 6.51 -15.88 8.34
CA GLN A 733 6.71 -14.59 9.02
C GLN A 733 5.73 -13.56 8.45
N SER A 734 5.22 -12.66 9.28
CA SER A 734 4.21 -11.67 8.92
C SER A 734 4.48 -10.30 9.55
N PRO A 735 4.20 -9.19 8.86
CA PRO A 735 4.27 -7.85 9.44
C PRO A 735 3.05 -7.50 10.31
N ILE A 736 1.99 -8.31 10.26
CA ILE A 736 0.77 -8.18 11.08
C ILE A 736 0.56 -9.46 11.90
N ALA A 737 -0.31 -9.38 12.92
CA ALA A 737 -0.75 -10.55 13.68
C ALA A 737 -1.17 -11.70 12.75
N ILE A 738 -0.79 -12.92 13.09
CA ILE A 738 -0.99 -14.10 12.24
C ILE A 738 -1.27 -15.34 13.07
N TRP A 739 -2.35 -16.05 12.73
CA TRP A 739 -2.70 -17.35 13.30
C TRP A 739 -3.15 -18.30 12.20
N GLY A 740 -3.14 -19.60 12.49
CA GLY A 740 -3.51 -20.65 11.55
C GLY A 740 -4.78 -21.36 11.96
N VAL A 741 -5.78 -21.39 11.07
CA VAL A 741 -7.03 -22.13 11.24
C VAL A 741 -7.01 -23.36 10.33
N PRO A 742 -6.82 -24.57 10.87
CA PRO A 742 -6.71 -25.77 10.04
C PRO A 742 -8.08 -26.29 9.57
N SER A 743 -8.13 -26.82 8.35
CA SER A 743 -9.31 -27.54 7.85
C SER A 743 -9.51 -28.83 8.66
N ARG A 744 -10.76 -29.30 8.79
CA ARG A 744 -11.07 -30.50 9.59
C ARG A 744 -10.29 -31.75 9.16
N ASP A 745 -9.92 -31.85 7.89
CA ASP A 745 -9.10 -32.95 7.35
C ASP A 745 -7.58 -32.75 7.53
N GLY A 746 -7.15 -31.61 8.05
CA GLY A 746 -5.74 -31.27 8.31
C GLY A 746 -4.90 -31.01 7.05
N LYS A 747 -5.52 -30.85 5.89
CA LYS A 747 -4.82 -30.67 4.61
C LYS A 747 -4.64 -29.22 4.19
N LYS A 748 -5.43 -28.29 4.73
CA LYS A 748 -5.35 -26.87 4.41
C LYS A 748 -5.26 -26.03 5.68
N LEU A 749 -4.64 -24.86 5.56
CA LEU A 749 -4.56 -23.85 6.60
C LEU A 749 -5.08 -22.53 6.06
N ALA A 750 -6.04 -21.93 6.76
CA ALA A 750 -6.44 -20.54 6.54
C ALA A 750 -5.69 -19.63 7.51
N PHE A 751 -5.24 -18.46 7.07
CA PHE A 751 -4.50 -17.51 7.90
C PHE A 751 -4.66 -16.08 7.35
N PRO A 752 -4.58 -15.03 8.19
CA PRO A 752 -4.59 -13.67 7.72
C PRO A 752 -3.23 -13.31 7.08
N SER A 753 -3.26 -12.49 6.03
CA SER A 753 -2.06 -11.88 5.48
C SER A 753 -2.28 -10.43 5.08
N LEU A 754 -1.22 -9.64 5.17
CA LEU A 754 -1.26 -8.24 4.80
C LEU A 754 -1.24 -8.12 3.28
N THR A 755 -2.29 -7.55 2.75
CA THR A 755 -2.41 -7.05 1.39
C THR A 755 -2.10 -5.56 1.39
N VAL A 756 -1.23 -5.10 0.49
CA VAL A 756 -0.93 -3.68 0.36
C VAL A 756 -1.15 -3.21 -1.06
N THR A 757 -2.17 -2.38 -1.27
CA THR A 757 -2.30 -1.63 -2.52
C THR A 757 -1.51 -0.33 -2.38
N SER A 758 -0.81 0.08 -3.44
CA SER A 758 -0.03 1.31 -3.45
C SER A 758 0.06 1.83 -4.87
N ASN A 759 -0.66 2.92 -5.15
CA ASN A 759 -0.84 3.44 -6.49
C ASN A 759 -0.68 4.96 -6.52
N VAL A 760 -0.33 5.48 -7.70
CA VAL A 760 -0.30 6.92 -7.95
C VAL A 760 -1.70 7.40 -8.27
N TRP A 761 -2.08 8.51 -7.66
CA TRP A 761 -3.33 9.21 -7.87
C TRP A 761 -3.02 10.65 -8.24
N ALA A 762 -3.60 11.14 -9.33
CA ALA A 762 -3.41 12.50 -9.78
C ALA A 762 -4.74 13.18 -10.13
N GLY A 763 -4.80 14.49 -9.96
CA GLY A 763 -6.02 15.24 -10.22
C GLY A 763 -5.77 16.73 -10.40
N ARG A 764 -6.75 17.41 -11.01
CA ARG A 764 -6.72 18.86 -11.19
C ARG A 764 -7.19 19.58 -9.94
N THR A 765 -6.53 20.68 -9.63
CA THR A 765 -6.82 21.53 -8.46
C THR A 765 -7.93 22.54 -8.70
N SER A 766 -8.29 22.80 -9.96
CA SER A 766 -9.47 23.56 -10.37
C SER A 766 -10.25 22.78 -11.44
N PRO A 767 -11.59 22.81 -11.46
CA PRO A 767 -12.34 22.26 -12.58
C PRO A 767 -11.96 23.00 -13.88
N PRO A 768 -11.91 22.30 -15.03
CA PRO A 768 -11.52 22.86 -16.32
C PRO A 768 -12.41 24.00 -16.80
#